data_AF-A0A951AWR0-F1
#
_entry.id   AF-A0A951AWR0-F1
#
_cell.length_a   1.000
_cell.length_b   1.000
_cell.length_c   1.000
_cell.angle_alpha   90.00
_cell.angle_beta   90.00
_cell.angle_gamma   90.00
#
_symmetry.space_group_name_H-M   'P 1'
#
loop_
_entity.id
_entity.type
_entity.pdbx_description
1 polymer ?
#
loop_
_entity_poly.entity_id
_entity_poly.type
_entity_poly.pdbx_seq_one_letter_code
_entity_poly.pdbx_strand_id
1 'polypeptide(L)'
;MPSGDNRPDPDALLAALAKDEPRGRLKVFLGAAPGVGKTWEMLSQARRRRAEGIDVVAGVIETHGRAETEAQVGELLVLPRRPIPYRGQRLEEFDLDAALARRPGLLLIDELAHTNAPGSRHAKRWEDVAELLEAGIAVWATLNVQHLESLNDDVARISGIRPSETLPDRVLEMADEIELIDVPPADLRQRLREGKIYRKETAQRALDSFFKEGNLAALREIALRRAAAHVDGDVRNWMRRSGVAGPWPTDERVVALVGPDAAAESVVRQAKRLADALHAPWVALHFERPGEGAGTAAQVRHPLTLAAQLGADIEQRAPQGDLVRATLDAVRARNATHLVVGRVRDRAGGRVLRRLFGRVLTYQLLKSAAGVTLHVVPAPEDRPAGPRARVPRPGVARWQPWAGVPAMIAGVTALGTALRDILPAEAADVIYLAAVVGAAAIWGTGPALLATALAILAWDFFFIQPLYTVTIDSPRDLVTAVVFAGVAVLTGGLAGRVRAEARAAGARIEGLRRIGAFSRRLGGPTTEADLLAEIARQAAGLARRAVVLTGGEAGELDVRAAEPPDPALDEGAWAAARWTASRGEPAGRGTPTLPSASWRFLPVQTVRGRLGVLGVRPEEELDEPLLQALDTLADQAAAALERVRLATAAARAVAMEETQRLRTALLASLSHDLRTPLTGIQGAAGTLRTAWHELSEETRTDL
;
A
#
# COMPACT_ATOMS: atom_id res chain seq x y z
N MET A 1 12.82 38.94 19.11
CA MET A 1 13.46 37.65 19.38
C MET A 1 12.59 36.56 18.76
N PRO A 2 12.93 35.98 17.60
CA PRO A 2 12.26 34.77 17.14
C PRO A 2 12.80 33.59 17.95
N SER A 3 11.98 33.06 18.84
CA SER A 3 12.24 31.87 19.64
C SER A 3 12.22 30.61 18.77
N GLY A 4 13.21 29.75 18.99
CA GLY A 4 13.60 28.65 18.14
C GLY A 4 12.61 27.50 18.00
N ASP A 5 12.71 26.81 16.86
CA ASP A 5 13.17 25.42 16.84
C ASP A 5 13.60 25.09 15.40
N ASN A 6 14.84 25.45 15.04
CA ASN A 6 15.44 25.04 13.76
C ASN A 6 16.64 24.15 14.07
N ARG A 7 16.42 23.16 14.93
CA ARG A 7 17.43 22.19 15.32
C ARG A 7 17.45 21.10 14.23
N PRO A 8 18.56 20.91 13.51
CA PRO A 8 18.65 19.86 12.50
C PRO A 8 18.42 18.49 13.16
N ASP A 9 17.73 17.61 12.42
CA ASP A 9 17.36 16.26 12.85
C ASP A 9 18.61 15.46 13.29
N PRO A 10 18.67 14.94 14.53
CA PRO A 10 19.79 14.17 15.05
C PRO A 10 20.14 12.96 14.17
N ASP A 11 19.15 12.28 13.60
CA ASP A 11 19.36 11.13 12.73
C ASP A 11 19.96 11.55 11.38
N ALA A 12 19.62 12.75 10.90
CA ALA A 12 20.21 13.34 9.71
C ALA A 12 21.68 13.76 9.94
N LEU A 13 22.03 14.21 11.15
CA LEU A 13 23.42 14.49 11.54
C LEU A 13 24.24 13.20 11.68
N LEU A 14 23.66 12.13 12.23
CA LEU A 14 24.30 10.82 12.33
C LEU A 14 24.55 10.20 10.94
N ALA A 15 23.58 10.30 10.03
CA ALA A 15 23.76 9.89 8.63
C ALA A 15 24.79 10.74 7.88
N ALA A 16 24.91 12.02 8.22
CA ALA A 16 25.95 12.90 7.68
C ALA A 16 27.35 12.51 8.19
N LEU A 17 27.50 12.20 9.47
CA LEU A 17 28.75 11.71 10.06
C LEU A 17 29.17 10.34 9.52
N ALA A 18 28.20 9.47 9.16
CA ALA A 18 28.49 8.21 8.48
C ALA A 18 29.01 8.40 7.03
N LYS A 19 28.74 9.55 6.40
CA LYS A 19 29.33 9.93 5.10
C LYS A 19 30.71 10.60 5.23
N ASP A 20 31.14 10.94 6.45
CA ASP A 20 32.48 11.49 6.73
C ASP A 20 33.54 10.40 6.99
N GLU A 21 33.17 9.11 6.90
CA GLU A 21 34.18 8.05 6.72
C GLU A 21 34.92 8.27 5.38
N PRO A 22 36.24 8.01 5.30
CA PRO A 22 37.05 8.29 4.13
C PRO A 22 36.78 7.29 2.98
N ARG A 23 35.56 7.25 2.48
CA ARG A 23 35.15 6.47 1.31
C ARG A 23 35.47 7.25 0.04
N GLY A 24 35.94 6.55 -0.99
CA GLY A 24 36.09 7.08 -2.33
C GLY A 24 34.75 7.59 -2.87
N ARG A 25 34.82 8.61 -3.73
CA ARG A 25 33.63 9.21 -4.37
C ARG A 25 33.35 8.58 -5.72
N LEU A 26 32.07 8.34 -6.02
CA LEU A 26 31.61 7.79 -7.29
C LEU A 26 30.95 8.88 -8.14
N LYS A 27 31.49 9.14 -9.34
CA LYS A 27 30.82 9.93 -10.37
C LYS A 27 30.36 9.02 -11.50
N VAL A 28 29.10 9.11 -11.90
CA VAL A 28 28.53 8.33 -12.99
C VAL A 28 28.17 9.21 -14.17
N PHE A 29 28.76 8.92 -15.33
CA PHE A 29 28.38 9.47 -16.62
C PHE A 29 27.22 8.65 -17.18
N LEU A 30 25.99 9.17 -17.02
CA LEU A 30 24.76 8.50 -17.43
C LEU A 30 24.40 8.89 -18.87
N GLY A 31 23.97 7.93 -19.68
CA GLY A 31 23.51 8.19 -21.04
C GLY A 31 22.30 7.36 -21.44
N ALA A 32 21.51 7.87 -22.38
CA ALA A 32 20.32 7.20 -22.88
C ALA A 32 20.64 5.92 -23.67
N ALA A 33 21.74 5.91 -24.41
CA ALA A 33 22.11 4.85 -25.33
C ALA A 33 23.63 4.76 -25.55
N PRO A 34 24.13 3.65 -26.14
CA PRO A 34 25.50 3.57 -26.62
C PRO A 34 25.79 4.66 -27.66
N GLY A 35 26.99 5.23 -27.61
CA GLY A 35 27.44 6.23 -28.60
C GLY A 35 27.09 7.69 -28.30
N VAL A 36 26.35 8.00 -27.23
CA VAL A 36 26.07 9.41 -26.84
C VAL A 36 27.34 10.18 -26.44
N GLY A 37 28.41 9.49 -26.03
CA GLY A 37 29.70 10.13 -25.71
C GLY A 37 30.19 9.99 -24.27
N LYS A 38 29.55 9.15 -23.43
CA LYS A 38 29.94 8.94 -22.02
C LYS A 38 31.45 8.74 -21.80
N THR A 39 32.06 7.77 -22.48
CA THR A 39 33.50 7.49 -22.38
C THR A 39 34.35 8.66 -22.82
N TRP A 40 33.93 9.36 -23.88
CA TRP A 40 34.65 10.53 -24.39
C TRP A 40 34.65 11.67 -23.38
N GLU A 41 33.50 11.98 -22.80
CA GLU A 41 33.37 13.03 -21.79
C GLU A 41 34.15 12.65 -20.52
N MET A 42 34.04 11.41 -20.06
CA MET A 42 34.81 10.90 -18.93
C MET A 42 36.32 11.07 -19.15
N LEU A 43 36.86 10.69 -20.32
CA LEU A 43 38.27 10.85 -20.66
C LEU A 43 38.69 12.33 -20.79
N SER A 44 37.86 13.15 -21.42
CA SER A 44 38.08 14.60 -21.57
C SER A 44 38.25 15.28 -20.20
N GLN A 45 37.33 14.99 -19.28
CA GLN A 45 37.41 15.51 -17.91
C GLN A 45 38.59 14.91 -17.13
N ALA A 46 38.91 13.63 -17.36
CA ALA A 46 39.98 12.93 -16.66
C ALA A 46 41.36 13.54 -16.99
N ARG A 47 41.57 13.89 -18.26
CA ARG A 47 42.77 14.61 -18.70
C ARG A 47 42.91 15.97 -18.03
N ARG A 48 41.80 16.70 -17.88
CA ARG A 48 41.80 17.98 -17.15
C ARG A 48 42.18 17.80 -15.69
N ARG A 49 41.61 16.80 -15.00
CA ARG A 49 41.98 16.46 -13.60
C ARG A 49 43.45 16.07 -13.47
N ARG A 50 43.99 15.33 -14.43
CA ARG A 50 45.43 15.01 -14.44
C ARG A 50 46.31 16.24 -14.66
N ALA A 51 45.91 17.16 -15.54
CA ALA A 51 46.62 18.42 -15.73
C ALA A 51 46.60 19.30 -14.46
N GLU A 52 45.58 19.15 -13.62
CA GLU A 52 45.48 19.75 -12.27
C GLU A 52 46.34 19.02 -11.22
N GLY A 53 47.04 17.95 -11.58
CA GLY A 53 47.96 17.20 -10.71
C GLY A 53 47.34 16.00 -9.97
N ILE A 54 46.11 15.61 -10.28
CA ILE A 54 45.47 14.42 -9.68
C ILE A 54 46.04 13.14 -10.30
N ASP A 55 46.33 12.13 -9.47
CA ASP A 55 46.77 10.80 -9.94
C ASP A 55 45.59 10.04 -10.58
N VAL A 56 45.43 10.19 -11.89
CA VAL A 56 44.35 9.58 -12.67
C VAL A 56 44.85 8.35 -13.42
N VAL A 57 44.18 7.22 -13.22
CA VAL A 57 44.49 5.93 -13.83
C VAL A 57 43.29 5.39 -14.59
N ALA A 58 43.50 4.92 -15.81
CA ALA A 58 42.51 4.20 -16.58
C ALA A 58 42.52 2.72 -16.16
N GLY A 59 41.45 2.27 -15.48
CA GLY A 59 41.31 0.88 -15.06
C GLY A 59 40.86 0.00 -16.20
N VAL A 60 39.66 0.29 -16.73
CA VAL A 60 39.12 -0.36 -17.92
C VAL A 60 38.39 0.67 -18.75
N ILE A 61 38.79 0.81 -20.02
CA ILE A 61 38.17 1.71 -20.99
C ILE A 61 37.74 0.89 -22.20
N GLU A 62 36.49 1.01 -22.59
CA GLU A 62 35.93 0.29 -23.74
C GLU A 62 35.89 1.22 -24.96
N THR A 63 36.95 1.12 -25.77
CA THR A 63 37.09 1.96 -26.96
C THR A 63 36.23 1.46 -28.11
N HIS A 64 35.81 0.19 -28.10
CA HIS A 64 35.05 -0.47 -29.17
C HIS A 64 35.71 -0.31 -30.56
N GLY A 65 37.04 -0.16 -30.59
CA GLY A 65 37.85 0.04 -31.81
C GLY A 65 37.76 1.45 -32.42
N ARG A 66 37.39 2.46 -31.62
CA ARG A 66 37.30 3.86 -32.05
C ARG A 66 38.64 4.57 -31.88
N ALA A 67 39.33 4.82 -32.99
CA ALA A 67 40.64 5.50 -33.00
C ALA A 67 40.63 6.87 -32.28
N GLU A 68 39.54 7.64 -32.40
CA GLU A 68 39.41 8.92 -31.69
C GLU A 68 39.35 8.72 -30.16
N THR A 69 38.61 7.71 -29.68
CA THR A 69 38.50 7.42 -28.23
C THR A 69 39.80 6.84 -27.68
N GLU A 70 40.50 6.02 -28.47
CA GLU A 70 41.84 5.52 -28.15
C GLU A 70 42.84 6.67 -28.03
N ALA A 71 42.81 7.62 -28.97
CA ALA A 71 43.63 8.84 -28.90
C ALA A 71 43.30 9.70 -27.67
N GLN A 72 42.06 9.65 -27.15
CA GLN A 72 41.69 10.38 -25.93
C GLN A 72 42.25 9.79 -24.64
N VAL A 73 42.61 8.50 -24.62
CA VAL A 73 43.36 7.94 -23.48
C VAL A 73 44.70 8.68 -23.34
N GLY A 74 45.33 9.01 -24.47
CA GLY A 74 46.53 9.84 -24.52
C GLY A 74 47.64 9.28 -23.63
N GLU A 75 48.14 10.10 -22.72
CA GLU A 75 49.23 9.73 -21.81
C GLU A 75 48.75 9.07 -20.51
N LEU A 76 47.45 8.86 -20.29
CA LEU A 76 46.92 8.33 -19.02
C LEU A 76 47.55 6.96 -18.73
N LEU A 77 47.90 6.71 -17.47
CA LEU A 77 48.37 5.38 -17.07
C LEU A 77 47.22 4.40 -17.22
N VAL A 78 47.40 3.37 -18.02
CA VAL A 78 46.41 2.30 -18.21
C VAL A 78 46.83 1.07 -17.42
N LEU A 79 45.95 0.54 -16.59
CA LEU A 79 46.20 -0.72 -15.90
C LEU A 79 46.15 -1.88 -16.92
N PRO A 80 47.10 -2.83 -16.87
CA PRO A 80 47.06 -4.00 -17.73
C PRO A 80 45.83 -4.85 -17.38
N ARG A 81 45.13 -5.34 -18.42
CA ARG A 81 44.00 -6.24 -18.24
C ARG A 81 44.47 -7.62 -17.78
N ARG A 82 43.70 -8.26 -16.89
CA ARG A 82 43.97 -9.61 -16.39
C ARG A 82 43.38 -10.66 -17.33
N PRO A 83 44.19 -11.56 -17.90
CA PRO A 83 43.68 -12.62 -18.76
C PRO A 83 43.08 -13.77 -17.93
N ILE A 84 41.81 -14.09 -18.17
CA ILE A 84 41.08 -15.18 -17.51
C ILE A 84 40.73 -16.26 -18.54
N PRO A 85 41.16 -17.52 -18.37
CA PRO A 85 40.84 -18.60 -19.29
C PRO A 85 39.39 -19.07 -19.10
N TYR A 86 38.60 -19.04 -20.16
CA TYR A 86 37.20 -19.48 -20.14
C TYR A 86 36.80 -20.18 -21.44
N ARG A 87 36.31 -21.43 -21.34
CA ARG A 87 35.83 -22.25 -22.47
C ARG A 87 36.80 -22.29 -23.68
N GLY A 88 38.10 -22.38 -23.43
CA GLY A 88 39.13 -22.43 -24.47
C GLY A 88 39.49 -21.08 -25.10
N GLN A 89 38.90 -19.98 -24.62
CA GLN A 89 39.25 -18.60 -24.99
C GLN A 89 39.89 -17.88 -23.80
N ARG A 90 40.65 -16.80 -24.07
CA ARG A 90 41.17 -15.90 -23.04
C ARG A 90 40.32 -14.65 -23.03
N LEU A 91 39.61 -14.41 -21.93
CA LEU A 91 38.88 -13.17 -21.69
C LEU A 91 39.83 -12.18 -21.00
N GLU A 92 39.79 -10.91 -21.38
CA GLU A 92 40.57 -9.85 -20.73
C GLU A 92 39.66 -9.04 -19.82
N GLU A 93 39.93 -9.06 -18.52
CA GLU A 93 39.09 -8.41 -17.51
C GLU A 93 39.87 -7.32 -16.75
N PHE A 94 39.14 -6.41 -16.08
CA PHE A 94 39.72 -5.42 -15.19
C PHE A 94 40.48 -6.09 -14.02
N ASP A 95 41.71 -5.65 -13.76
CA ASP A 95 42.51 -6.14 -12.64
C ASP A 95 42.25 -5.31 -11.36
N LEU A 96 41.25 -5.72 -10.59
CA LEU A 96 40.88 -5.11 -9.32
C LEU A 96 42.03 -5.15 -8.30
N ASP A 97 42.74 -6.28 -8.21
CA ASP A 97 43.81 -6.46 -7.22
C ASP A 97 44.98 -5.49 -7.52
N ALA A 98 45.32 -5.31 -8.79
CA ALA A 98 46.32 -4.33 -9.21
C ALA A 98 45.88 -2.88 -8.93
N ALA A 99 44.60 -2.56 -9.13
CA ALA A 99 44.06 -1.24 -8.82
C ALA A 99 44.10 -0.92 -7.31
N LEU A 100 43.70 -1.89 -6.47
CA LEU A 100 43.76 -1.77 -5.01
C LEU A 100 45.19 -1.66 -4.50
N ALA A 101 46.15 -2.38 -5.10
CA ALA A 101 47.56 -2.27 -4.75
C ALA A 101 48.16 -0.90 -5.16
N ARG A 102 47.74 -0.34 -6.31
CA ARG A 102 48.24 0.93 -6.84
C ARG A 102 47.69 2.15 -6.09
N ARG A 103 46.47 2.07 -5.55
CA ARG A 103 45.74 3.16 -4.86
C ARG A 103 45.80 4.52 -5.58
N PRO A 104 45.28 4.63 -6.81
CA PRO A 104 45.24 5.90 -7.51
C PRO A 104 44.30 6.90 -6.83
N GLY A 105 44.51 8.20 -7.08
CA GLY A 105 43.62 9.25 -6.61
C GLY A 105 42.26 9.26 -7.32
N LEU A 106 42.25 8.85 -8.60
CA LEU A 106 41.05 8.67 -9.41
C LEU A 106 41.23 7.49 -10.38
N LEU A 107 40.26 6.58 -10.42
CA LEU A 107 40.22 5.45 -11.33
C LEU A 107 39.05 5.58 -12.32
N LEU A 108 39.30 5.34 -13.61
CA LEU A 108 38.28 5.35 -14.66
C LEU A 108 37.83 3.92 -14.99
N ILE A 109 36.52 3.68 -14.98
CA ILE A 109 35.90 2.37 -15.22
C ILE A 109 34.73 2.49 -16.19
N ASP A 110 34.86 1.96 -17.40
CA ASP A 110 33.76 1.91 -18.36
C ASP A 110 32.78 0.76 -18.05
N GLU A 111 31.53 0.91 -18.50
CA GLU A 111 30.49 -0.12 -18.44
C GLU A 111 30.20 -0.65 -17.02
N LEU A 112 29.70 0.21 -16.12
CA LEU A 112 29.43 -0.15 -14.72
C LEU A 112 28.51 -1.37 -14.54
N ALA A 113 27.62 -1.61 -15.49
CA ALA A 113 26.69 -2.74 -15.49
C ALA A 113 27.31 -4.07 -15.97
N HIS A 114 28.59 -4.10 -16.35
CA HIS A 114 29.26 -5.26 -16.92
C HIS A 114 29.19 -6.50 -16.02
N THR A 115 29.12 -7.67 -16.64
CA THR A 115 29.23 -8.97 -15.95
C THR A 115 30.63 -9.52 -16.14
N ASN A 116 31.39 -9.59 -15.05
CA ASN A 116 32.79 -9.99 -15.09
C ASN A 116 32.95 -11.43 -15.55
N ALA A 117 34.10 -11.74 -16.15
CA ALA A 117 34.45 -13.08 -16.60
C ALA A 117 34.34 -14.13 -15.46
N PRO A 118 33.82 -15.35 -15.72
CA PRO A 118 33.76 -16.41 -14.73
C PRO A 118 35.14 -16.77 -14.17
N GLY A 119 35.29 -16.72 -12.85
CA GLY A 119 36.59 -16.85 -12.15
C GLY A 119 37.15 -15.53 -11.61
N SER A 120 36.50 -14.40 -11.90
CA SER A 120 36.75 -13.10 -11.24
C SER A 120 36.31 -13.12 -9.78
N ARG A 121 36.88 -12.24 -8.96
CA ARG A 121 36.56 -12.11 -7.53
C ARG A 121 35.09 -11.78 -7.30
N HIS A 122 34.54 -10.88 -8.09
CA HIS A 122 33.13 -10.52 -8.08
C HIS A 122 32.46 -10.83 -9.42
N ALA A 123 31.15 -11.07 -9.39
CA ALA A 123 30.38 -11.40 -10.58
C ALA A 123 30.04 -10.14 -11.40
N LYS A 124 29.95 -8.98 -10.75
CA LYS A 124 29.54 -7.72 -11.38
C LYS A 124 30.59 -6.63 -11.17
N ARG A 125 30.84 -5.83 -12.20
CA ARG A 125 31.82 -4.74 -12.14
C ARG A 125 31.48 -3.67 -11.11
N TRP A 126 30.20 -3.44 -10.83
CA TRP A 126 29.79 -2.52 -9.77
C TRP A 126 30.20 -2.99 -8.37
N GLU A 127 30.40 -4.29 -8.16
CA GLU A 127 30.93 -4.84 -6.90
C GLU A 127 32.43 -4.53 -6.77
N ASP A 128 33.18 -4.59 -7.87
CA ASP A 128 34.59 -4.13 -7.91
C ASP A 128 34.67 -2.63 -7.59
N VAL A 129 33.78 -1.83 -8.17
CA VAL A 129 33.68 -0.39 -7.88
C VAL A 129 33.35 -0.15 -6.41
N ALA A 130 32.44 -0.94 -5.81
CA ALA A 130 32.12 -0.82 -4.40
C ALA A 130 33.36 -1.08 -3.51
N GLU A 131 34.15 -2.13 -3.79
CA GLU A 131 35.39 -2.41 -3.05
C GLU A 131 36.44 -1.29 -3.21
N LEU A 132 36.56 -0.72 -4.41
CA LEU A 132 37.46 0.42 -4.66
C LEU A 132 37.06 1.66 -3.85
N LEU A 133 35.76 1.97 -3.80
CA LEU A 133 35.24 3.09 -3.01
C LEU A 133 35.49 2.85 -1.51
N GLU A 134 35.27 1.65 -1.01
CA GLU A 134 35.59 1.28 0.38
C GLU A 134 37.08 1.41 0.70
N ALA A 135 37.95 1.15 -0.27
CA ALA A 135 39.39 1.37 -0.15
C ALA A 135 39.82 2.85 -0.23
N GLY A 136 38.88 3.78 -0.39
CA GLY A 136 39.13 5.23 -0.46
C GLY A 136 39.47 5.77 -1.85
N ILE A 137 39.36 4.95 -2.91
CA ILE A 137 39.72 5.33 -4.28
C ILE A 137 38.51 5.99 -4.95
N ALA A 138 38.66 7.20 -5.49
CA ALA A 138 37.59 7.82 -6.27
C ALA A 138 37.43 7.11 -7.61
N VAL A 139 36.18 6.88 -8.03
CA VAL A 139 35.87 6.16 -9.28
C VAL A 139 34.98 7.02 -10.16
N TRP A 140 35.35 7.15 -11.42
CA TRP A 140 34.48 7.65 -12.48
C TRP A 140 34.04 6.50 -13.36
N ALA A 141 32.72 6.36 -13.53
CA ALA A 141 32.15 5.25 -14.26
C ALA A 141 31.13 5.68 -15.31
N THR A 142 30.94 4.86 -16.35
CA THR A 142 29.89 5.10 -17.35
C THR A 142 28.72 4.13 -17.18
N LEU A 143 27.51 4.60 -17.48
CA LEU A 143 26.30 3.78 -17.41
C LEU A 143 25.32 4.17 -18.51
N ASN A 144 24.73 3.19 -19.20
CA ASN A 144 23.51 3.44 -19.99
C ASN A 144 22.28 3.17 -19.14
N VAL A 145 21.26 4.01 -19.27
CA VAL A 145 20.00 3.89 -18.51
C VAL A 145 19.30 2.55 -18.75
N GLN A 146 19.51 1.94 -19.91
CA GLN A 146 18.97 0.64 -20.29
C GLN A 146 19.40 -0.52 -19.38
N HIS A 147 20.49 -0.36 -18.62
CA HIS A 147 21.00 -1.42 -17.75
C HIS A 147 20.42 -1.35 -16.34
N LEU A 148 19.62 -0.33 -16.00
CA LEU A 148 18.97 -0.28 -14.69
C LEU A 148 17.93 -1.38 -14.58
N GLU A 149 17.99 -2.14 -13.49
CA GLU A 149 17.16 -3.32 -13.29
C GLU A 149 15.66 -2.99 -13.30
N SER A 150 15.26 -1.86 -12.69
CA SER A 150 13.88 -1.38 -12.68
C SER A 150 13.31 -1.07 -14.06
N LEU A 151 14.16 -0.85 -15.06
CA LEU A 151 13.78 -0.43 -16.41
C LEU A 151 13.80 -1.56 -17.43
N ASN A 152 14.21 -2.77 -17.06
CA ASN A 152 14.39 -3.87 -17.99
C ASN A 152 13.13 -4.18 -18.82
N ASP A 153 11.96 -4.22 -18.17
CA ASP A 153 10.70 -4.56 -18.85
C ASP A 153 10.22 -3.44 -19.76
N ASP A 154 10.44 -2.18 -19.38
CA ASP A 154 10.10 -1.01 -20.19
C ASP A 154 11.04 -0.89 -21.39
N VAL A 155 12.34 -1.10 -21.19
CA VAL A 155 13.35 -1.13 -22.26
C VAL A 155 13.06 -2.27 -23.24
N ALA A 156 12.67 -3.46 -22.76
CA ALA A 156 12.30 -4.57 -23.62
C ALA A 156 11.04 -4.27 -24.43
N ARG A 157 10.05 -3.59 -23.85
CA ARG A 157 8.82 -3.17 -24.53
C ARG A 157 9.10 -2.11 -25.61
N ILE A 158 9.99 -1.17 -25.34
CA ILE A 158 10.37 -0.09 -26.26
C ILE A 158 11.25 -0.64 -27.39
N SER A 159 12.34 -1.32 -27.05
CA SER A 159 13.38 -1.71 -28.00
C SER A 159 13.19 -3.07 -28.64
N GLY A 160 12.35 -3.94 -28.05
CA GLY A 160 12.23 -5.35 -28.42
C GLY A 160 13.40 -6.22 -27.95
N ILE A 161 14.38 -5.65 -27.25
CA ILE A 161 15.60 -6.32 -26.79
C ILE A 161 15.65 -6.27 -25.28
N ARG A 162 15.81 -7.43 -24.63
CA ARG A 162 16.04 -7.51 -23.19
C ARG A 162 17.55 -7.37 -22.90
N PRO A 163 17.99 -6.37 -22.12
CA PRO A 163 19.38 -6.26 -21.71
C PRO A 163 19.84 -7.52 -20.98
N SER A 164 20.97 -8.10 -21.39
CA SER A 164 21.58 -9.26 -20.72
C SER A 164 22.34 -8.89 -19.45
N GLU A 165 22.79 -7.62 -19.38
CA GLU A 165 23.54 -7.08 -18.26
C GLU A 165 22.72 -6.02 -17.54
N THR A 166 22.62 -6.15 -16.22
CA THR A 166 21.80 -5.31 -15.36
C THR A 166 22.60 -4.75 -14.20
N LEU A 167 22.12 -3.63 -13.67
CA LEU A 167 22.63 -2.89 -12.53
C LEU A 167 21.47 -2.57 -11.58
N PRO A 168 21.54 -3.01 -10.31
CA PRO A 168 20.54 -2.64 -9.32
C PRO A 168 20.47 -1.12 -9.13
N ASP A 169 19.27 -0.55 -9.10
CA ASP A 169 19.04 0.88 -8.98
C ASP A 169 19.76 1.54 -7.80
N ARG A 170 19.88 0.82 -6.68
CA ARG A 170 20.61 1.26 -5.48
C ARG A 170 22.07 1.66 -5.75
N VAL A 171 22.72 1.06 -6.74
CA VAL A 171 24.11 1.36 -7.09
C VAL A 171 24.21 2.75 -7.70
N LEU A 172 23.23 3.13 -8.53
CA LEU A 172 23.15 4.49 -9.08
C LEU A 172 22.83 5.50 -7.98
N GLU A 173 22.00 5.13 -7.00
CA GLU A 173 21.69 5.98 -5.84
C GLU A 173 22.88 6.19 -4.90
N MET A 174 23.88 5.30 -4.94
CA MET A 174 25.14 5.45 -4.21
C MET A 174 26.12 6.42 -4.86
N ALA A 175 25.87 6.87 -6.10
CA ALA A 175 26.72 7.85 -6.77
C ALA A 175 26.67 9.20 -6.05
N ASP A 176 27.82 9.85 -5.92
CA ASP A 176 27.93 11.20 -5.33
C ASP A 176 27.66 12.29 -6.37
N GLU A 177 27.82 11.97 -7.65
CA GLU A 177 27.56 12.87 -8.76
C GLU A 177 27.08 12.06 -9.97
N ILE A 178 25.98 12.49 -10.61
CA ILE A 178 25.52 11.95 -11.89
C ILE A 178 25.60 13.06 -12.94
N GLU A 179 26.38 12.84 -13.99
CA GLU A 179 26.45 13.72 -15.15
C GLU A 179 25.71 13.09 -16.33
N LEU A 180 24.65 13.75 -16.80
CA LEU A 180 23.88 13.29 -17.94
C LEU A 180 24.54 13.70 -19.25
N ILE A 181 24.89 12.71 -20.07
CA ILE A 181 25.42 12.89 -21.42
C ILE A 181 24.29 12.69 -22.42
N ASP A 182 23.76 13.80 -22.91
CA ASP A 182 22.60 13.84 -23.81
C ASP A 182 23.00 14.18 -25.25
N VAL A 183 22.39 13.47 -26.21
CA VAL A 183 22.55 13.70 -27.65
C VAL A 183 21.19 13.49 -28.32
N PRO A 184 20.76 14.37 -29.23
CA PRO A 184 19.53 14.19 -29.97
C PRO A 184 19.46 12.84 -30.70
N PRO A 185 18.29 12.17 -30.75
CA PRO A 185 18.14 10.89 -31.46
C PRO A 185 18.60 10.93 -32.92
N ALA A 186 18.33 12.03 -33.63
CA ALA A 186 18.75 12.22 -35.02
C ALA A 186 20.28 12.18 -35.17
N ASP A 187 20.99 12.89 -34.29
CA ASP A 187 22.46 12.95 -34.29
C ASP A 187 23.07 11.59 -33.92
N LEU A 188 22.47 10.88 -32.96
CA LEU A 188 22.95 9.55 -32.58
C LEU A 188 22.79 8.54 -33.73
N ARG A 189 21.67 8.59 -34.45
CA ARG A 189 21.45 7.79 -35.67
C ARG A 189 22.43 8.16 -36.77
N GLN A 190 22.73 9.44 -36.92
CA GLN A 190 23.73 9.91 -37.89
C GLN A 190 25.12 9.40 -37.56
N ARG A 191 25.56 9.50 -36.30
CA ARG A 191 26.83 8.93 -35.81
C ARG A 191 26.89 7.42 -36.04
N LEU A 192 25.78 6.71 -35.90
CA LEU A 192 25.71 5.28 -36.19
C LEU A 192 25.91 4.99 -37.68
N ARG A 193 25.25 5.74 -38.58
CA ARG A 193 25.43 5.62 -40.05
C ARG A 193 26.85 5.91 -40.51
N GLU A 194 27.49 6.88 -39.85
CA GLU A 194 28.89 7.25 -40.11
C GLU A 194 29.90 6.20 -39.60
N GLY A 195 29.43 5.16 -38.90
CA GLY A 195 30.29 4.12 -38.33
C GLY A 195 31.03 4.55 -37.06
N LYS A 196 30.59 5.64 -36.41
CA LYS A 196 31.23 6.18 -35.19
C LYS A 196 30.81 5.46 -33.90
N ILE A 197 29.84 4.54 -33.98
CA ILE A 197 29.28 3.78 -32.83
C ILE A 197 29.50 2.27 -33.01
N TYR A 198 29.09 1.73 -34.17
CA TYR A 198 29.33 0.33 -34.56
C TYR A 198 29.97 0.28 -35.95
N ARG A 199 30.66 -0.82 -36.26
CA ARG A 199 31.15 -1.10 -37.62
C ARG A 199 29.99 -1.15 -38.62
N LYS A 200 30.24 -0.78 -39.87
CA LYS A 200 29.21 -0.60 -40.92
C LYS A 200 28.31 -1.84 -41.09
N GLU A 201 28.84 -3.04 -40.97
CA GLU A 201 28.09 -4.29 -41.13
C GLU A 201 27.06 -4.54 -40.01
N THR A 202 27.28 -3.95 -38.83
CA THR A 202 26.39 -4.09 -37.66
C THR A 202 25.50 -2.85 -37.48
N ALA A 203 25.93 -1.70 -38.01
CA ALA A 203 25.20 -0.44 -37.92
C ALA A 203 23.78 -0.50 -38.51
N GLN A 204 23.60 -1.15 -39.67
CA GLN A 204 22.28 -1.24 -40.31
C GLN A 204 21.29 -2.03 -39.46
N ARG A 205 21.69 -3.21 -38.95
CA ARG A 205 20.85 -4.01 -38.05
C ARG A 205 20.50 -3.27 -36.75
N ALA A 206 21.44 -2.48 -36.22
CA ALA A 206 21.21 -1.66 -35.03
C ALA A 206 20.22 -0.51 -35.30
N LEU A 207 20.27 0.12 -36.48
CA LEU A 207 19.31 1.16 -36.91
C LEU A 207 17.88 0.61 -37.04
N ASP A 208 17.74 -0.61 -37.53
CA ASP A 208 16.44 -1.25 -37.75
C ASP A 208 15.85 -1.90 -36.49
N SER A 209 16.60 -1.92 -35.38
CA SER A 209 16.18 -2.48 -34.09
C SER A 209 16.24 -1.43 -32.96
N PHE A 210 17.35 -1.36 -32.23
CA PHE A 210 17.52 -0.53 -31.04
C PHE A 210 17.52 0.97 -31.34
N PHE A 211 18.17 1.42 -32.43
CA PHE A 211 18.39 2.83 -32.77
C PHE A 211 17.25 3.45 -33.61
N LYS A 212 16.02 2.97 -33.41
CA LYS A 212 14.83 3.66 -33.94
C LYS A 212 14.61 4.97 -33.20
N GLU A 213 14.10 5.97 -33.90
CA GLU A 213 13.91 7.32 -33.36
C GLU A 213 12.99 7.34 -32.13
N GLY A 214 11.86 6.64 -32.19
CA GLY A 214 10.95 6.51 -31.03
C GLY A 214 11.61 5.83 -29.83
N ASN A 215 12.45 4.81 -30.05
CA ASN A 215 13.13 4.10 -28.98
C ASN A 215 14.16 5.00 -28.29
N LEU A 216 14.97 5.71 -29.07
CA LEU A 216 15.96 6.64 -28.57
C LEU A 216 15.32 7.84 -27.86
N ALA A 217 14.18 8.33 -28.35
CA ALA A 217 13.43 9.39 -27.68
C ALA A 217 12.91 8.95 -26.31
N ALA A 218 12.33 7.75 -26.22
CA ALA A 218 11.85 7.19 -24.96
C ALA A 218 13.00 6.95 -23.97
N LEU A 219 14.12 6.37 -24.41
CA LEU A 219 15.29 6.16 -23.56
C LEU A 219 15.92 7.49 -23.10
N ARG A 220 15.90 8.52 -23.95
CA ARG A 220 16.34 9.87 -23.60
C ARG A 220 15.47 10.48 -22.50
N GLU A 221 14.15 10.36 -22.63
CA GLU A 221 13.20 10.80 -21.59
C GLU A 221 13.48 10.09 -20.25
N ILE A 222 13.67 8.77 -20.29
CA ILE A 222 13.96 7.98 -19.09
C ILE A 222 15.29 8.42 -18.44
N ALA A 223 16.33 8.64 -19.24
CA ALA A 223 17.63 9.11 -18.75
C ALA A 223 17.53 10.50 -18.10
N LEU A 224 16.81 11.44 -18.73
CA LEU A 224 16.55 12.78 -18.18
C LEU A 224 15.79 12.70 -16.85
N ARG A 225 14.74 11.87 -16.78
CA ARG A 225 13.95 11.68 -15.57
C ARG A 225 14.78 11.09 -14.43
N ARG A 226 15.68 10.14 -14.73
CA ARG A 226 16.53 9.53 -13.70
C ARG A 226 17.59 10.49 -13.17
N ALA A 227 18.18 11.31 -14.05
CA ALA A 227 19.09 12.38 -13.65
C ALA A 227 18.38 13.42 -12.77
N ALA A 228 17.17 13.85 -13.16
CA ALA A 228 16.36 14.78 -12.38
C ALA A 228 16.03 14.23 -10.97
N ALA A 229 15.58 12.98 -10.89
CA ALA A 229 15.25 12.34 -9.61
C ALA A 229 16.45 12.27 -8.64
N HIS A 230 17.67 12.15 -9.15
CA HIS A 230 18.89 12.17 -8.33
C HIS A 230 19.18 13.58 -7.80
N VAL A 231 19.10 14.61 -8.65
CA VAL A 231 19.28 16.01 -8.26
C VAL A 231 18.27 16.41 -7.18
N ASP A 232 17.02 15.96 -7.27
CA ASP A 232 16.00 16.20 -6.24
C ASP A 232 16.38 15.58 -4.89
N GLY A 233 16.98 14.38 -4.91
CA GLY A 233 17.50 13.71 -3.71
C GLY A 233 18.59 14.53 -3.03
N ASP A 234 19.56 15.04 -3.80
CA ASP A 234 20.67 15.85 -3.30
C ASP A 234 20.22 17.19 -2.74
N VAL A 235 19.28 17.86 -3.40
CA VAL A 235 18.70 19.12 -2.92
C VAL A 235 17.93 18.89 -1.62
N ARG A 236 17.13 17.81 -1.52
CA ARG A 236 16.44 17.43 -0.27
C ARG A 236 17.44 17.14 0.86
N ASN A 237 18.53 16.45 0.56
CA ASN A 237 19.59 16.17 1.53
C ASN A 237 20.32 17.44 1.95
N TRP A 238 20.59 18.37 1.03
CA TRP A 238 21.20 19.66 1.33
C TRP A 238 20.28 20.56 2.16
N MET A 239 18.96 20.58 1.87
CA MET A 239 17.97 21.34 2.65
C MET A 239 17.84 20.81 4.08
N ARG A 240 17.76 19.49 4.25
CA ARG A 240 17.75 18.85 5.58
C ARG A 240 19.01 19.19 6.39
N ARG A 241 20.19 19.22 5.74
CA ARG A 241 21.47 19.59 6.36
C ARG A 241 21.56 21.08 6.69
N SER A 242 21.01 21.95 5.86
CA SER A 242 21.17 23.41 5.96
C SER A 242 20.07 24.11 6.77
N GLY A 243 19.06 23.36 7.26
CA GLY A 243 17.96 23.91 8.06
C GLY A 243 17.12 24.97 7.31
N VAL A 244 17.07 24.89 5.98
CA VAL A 244 16.28 25.84 5.16
C VAL A 244 14.82 25.40 5.19
N ALA A 245 13.97 26.15 5.91
CA ALA A 245 12.55 25.86 6.04
C ALA A 245 11.74 26.50 4.89
N GLY A 246 11.20 25.69 3.99
CA GLY A 246 10.20 26.12 3.01
C GLY A 246 10.07 25.17 1.80
N PRO A 247 8.88 25.07 1.18
CA PRO A 247 8.70 24.32 -0.06
C PRO A 247 9.46 24.99 -1.21
N TRP A 248 10.27 24.22 -1.93
CA TRP A 248 10.95 24.68 -3.14
C TRP A 248 10.00 24.53 -4.35
N PRO A 249 9.85 25.56 -5.21
CA PRO A 249 8.80 25.61 -6.22
C PRO A 249 9.11 24.87 -7.54
N THR A 250 9.96 23.84 -7.55
CA THR A 250 10.29 23.15 -8.82
C THR A 250 9.37 21.98 -9.15
N ASP A 251 8.79 21.31 -8.15
CA ASP A 251 7.84 20.22 -8.36
C ASP A 251 6.49 20.53 -7.74
N GLU A 252 5.46 20.52 -8.58
CA GLU A 252 4.09 20.65 -8.12
C GLU A 252 3.70 19.40 -7.32
N ARG A 253 3.05 19.61 -6.17
CA ARG A 253 2.60 18.54 -5.27
C ARG A 253 1.25 18.87 -4.68
N VAL A 254 0.32 17.92 -4.80
CA VAL A 254 -1.08 18.13 -4.42
C VAL A 254 -1.41 17.35 -3.16
N VAL A 255 -1.94 18.02 -2.13
CA VAL A 255 -2.50 17.38 -0.93
C VAL A 255 -4.01 17.58 -0.93
N ALA A 256 -4.76 16.48 -0.83
CA ALA A 256 -6.21 16.48 -0.64
C ALA A 256 -6.52 16.28 0.85
N LEU A 257 -7.15 17.27 1.50
CA LEU A 257 -7.60 17.13 2.88
C LEU A 257 -8.98 16.48 2.90
N VAL A 258 -9.04 15.21 3.28
CA VAL A 258 -10.27 14.40 3.28
C VAL A 258 -10.90 14.41 4.68
N GLY A 259 -12.05 15.08 4.79
CA GLY A 259 -12.84 15.15 6.02
C GLY A 259 -14.11 14.28 5.94
N PRO A 260 -14.85 14.15 7.06
CA PRO A 260 -16.16 13.50 7.10
C PRO A 260 -17.26 14.46 6.61
N ASP A 261 -17.08 15.02 5.42
CA ASP A 261 -17.97 16.01 4.84
C ASP A 261 -18.46 15.58 3.45
N ALA A 262 -19.61 16.11 3.05
CA ALA A 262 -20.25 15.75 1.78
C ALA A 262 -19.40 16.13 0.54
N ALA A 263 -18.39 16.99 0.70
CA ALA A 263 -17.47 17.34 -0.38
C ALA A 263 -16.27 16.39 -0.49
N ALA A 264 -16.08 15.42 0.42
CA ALA A 264 -14.90 14.56 0.47
C ALA A 264 -14.59 13.84 -0.85
N GLU A 265 -15.60 13.23 -1.49
CA GLU A 265 -15.40 12.60 -2.82
C GLU A 265 -15.06 13.63 -3.90
N SER A 266 -15.70 14.80 -3.86
CA SER A 266 -15.43 15.87 -4.84
C SER A 266 -14.04 16.44 -4.67
N VAL A 267 -13.55 16.54 -3.43
CA VAL A 267 -12.16 16.89 -3.08
C VAL A 267 -11.19 15.88 -3.67
N VAL A 268 -11.43 14.58 -3.48
CA VAL A 268 -10.60 13.51 -4.04
C VAL A 268 -10.57 13.58 -5.56
N ARG A 269 -11.73 13.71 -6.23
CA ARG A 269 -11.80 13.79 -7.70
C ARG A 269 -11.13 15.06 -8.24
N GLN A 270 -11.29 16.20 -7.58
CA GLN A 270 -10.64 17.44 -8.00
C GLN A 270 -9.14 17.43 -7.75
N ALA A 271 -8.69 16.86 -6.63
CA ALA A 271 -7.28 16.69 -6.37
C ALA A 271 -6.61 15.78 -7.41
N LYS A 272 -7.26 14.69 -7.83
CA LYS A 272 -6.77 13.86 -8.94
C LYS A 272 -6.67 14.63 -10.25
N ARG A 273 -7.71 15.39 -10.62
CA ARG A 273 -7.69 16.21 -11.85
C ARG A 273 -6.58 17.26 -11.82
N LEU A 274 -6.38 17.90 -10.68
CA LEU A 274 -5.31 18.87 -10.48
C LEU A 274 -3.94 18.20 -10.56
N ALA A 275 -3.77 17.05 -9.91
CA ALA A 275 -2.54 16.26 -9.96
C ALA A 275 -2.20 15.84 -11.39
N ASP A 276 -3.18 15.38 -12.18
CA ASP A 276 -3.00 15.02 -13.58
C ASP A 276 -2.62 16.22 -14.45
N ALA A 277 -3.29 17.36 -14.26
CA ALA A 277 -3.02 18.58 -15.01
C ALA A 277 -1.62 19.15 -14.74
N LEU A 278 -1.12 18.95 -13.52
CA LEU A 278 0.21 19.40 -13.10
C LEU A 278 1.30 18.33 -13.27
N HIS A 279 0.93 17.12 -13.72
CA HIS A 279 1.80 15.94 -13.70
C HIS A 279 2.48 15.72 -12.33
N ALA A 280 1.74 16.02 -11.26
CA ALA A 280 2.20 16.08 -9.89
C ALA A 280 1.82 14.82 -9.09
N PRO A 281 2.69 14.29 -8.22
CA PRO A 281 2.26 13.30 -7.24
C PRO A 281 1.29 13.94 -6.23
N TRP A 282 0.36 13.12 -5.73
CA TRP A 282 -0.68 13.60 -4.82
C TRP A 282 -0.96 12.65 -3.66
N VAL A 283 -1.41 13.23 -2.56
CA VAL A 283 -1.63 12.54 -1.28
C VAL A 283 -3.03 12.85 -0.78
N ALA A 284 -3.76 11.83 -0.32
CA ALA A 284 -5.00 12.01 0.43
C ALA A 284 -4.69 11.94 1.92
N LEU A 285 -4.85 13.08 2.60
CA LEU A 285 -4.57 13.26 4.02
C LEU A 285 -5.86 13.27 4.82
N HIS A 286 -5.96 12.38 5.79
CA HIS A 286 -7.05 12.34 6.77
C HIS A 286 -6.51 12.47 8.20
N PHE A 287 -7.21 13.26 9.02
CA PHE A 287 -6.90 13.39 10.44
C PHE A 287 -7.95 12.68 11.29
N GLU A 288 -7.55 11.59 11.95
CA GLU A 288 -8.41 10.83 12.86
C GLU A 288 -8.52 11.55 14.21
N ARG A 289 -9.75 11.90 14.66
CA ARG A 289 -9.92 12.58 15.95
C ARG A 289 -10.28 11.60 17.08
N PRO A 290 -9.69 11.75 18.29
CA PRO A 290 -10.10 10.95 19.44
C PRO A 290 -11.57 11.19 19.76
N GLY A 291 -12.40 10.13 19.73
CA GLY A 291 -13.84 10.20 19.99
C GLY A 291 -14.73 10.29 18.76
N GLU A 292 -14.18 10.20 17.54
CA GLU A 292 -14.99 9.97 16.33
C GLU A 292 -15.68 8.60 16.41
N GLY A 293 -17.01 8.61 16.31
CA GLY A 293 -17.81 7.40 16.33
C GLY A 293 -17.65 6.59 15.04
N ALA A 294 -18.01 5.30 15.08
CA ALA A 294 -17.91 4.39 13.92
C ALA A 294 -18.56 4.94 12.62
N GLY A 295 -19.59 5.78 12.74
CA GLY A 295 -20.24 6.42 11.59
C GLY A 295 -19.37 7.46 10.86
N THR A 296 -18.48 8.15 11.57
CA THR A 296 -17.55 9.13 10.97
C THR A 296 -16.43 8.44 10.22
N ALA A 297 -15.86 7.37 10.81
CA ALA A 297 -14.88 6.52 10.13
C ALA A 297 -15.45 5.88 8.85
N ALA A 298 -16.72 5.44 8.88
CA ALA A 298 -17.40 4.90 7.70
C ALA A 298 -17.58 5.95 6.59
N GLN A 299 -17.87 7.20 6.94
CA GLN A 299 -18.06 8.29 5.96
C GLN A 299 -16.77 8.69 5.24
N VAL A 300 -15.60 8.53 5.87
CA VAL A 300 -14.30 8.88 5.28
C VAL A 300 -13.67 7.71 4.53
N ARG A 301 -14.02 6.46 4.90
CA ARG A 301 -13.48 5.26 4.26
C ARG A 301 -13.72 5.23 2.75
N HIS A 302 -14.93 5.54 2.29
CA HIS A 302 -15.24 5.50 0.85
C HIS A 302 -14.42 6.52 0.03
N PRO A 303 -14.35 7.81 0.41
CA PRO A 303 -13.43 8.77 -0.21
C PRO A 303 -11.95 8.34 -0.20
N LEU A 304 -11.46 7.74 0.90
CA LEU A 304 -10.06 7.26 0.98
C LEU A 304 -9.82 6.05 0.06
N THR A 305 -10.76 5.10 -0.01
CA THR A 305 -10.70 3.99 -0.97
C THR A 305 -10.70 4.51 -2.40
N LEU A 306 -11.54 5.49 -2.72
CA LEU A 306 -11.56 6.15 -4.03
C LEU A 306 -10.21 6.82 -4.33
N ALA A 307 -9.61 7.51 -3.36
CA ALA A 307 -8.30 8.12 -3.53
C ALA A 307 -7.21 7.08 -3.83
N ALA A 308 -7.23 5.94 -3.12
CA ALA A 308 -6.28 4.86 -3.34
C ALA A 308 -6.44 4.24 -4.74
N GLN A 309 -7.67 4.00 -5.18
CA GLN A 309 -7.98 3.51 -6.52
C GLN A 309 -7.52 4.48 -7.62
N LEU A 310 -7.54 5.78 -7.34
CA LEU A 310 -7.07 6.83 -8.24
C LEU A 310 -5.55 7.09 -8.12
N GLY A 311 -4.82 6.26 -7.37
CA GLY A 311 -3.36 6.32 -7.25
C GLY A 311 -2.84 7.41 -6.30
N ALA A 312 -3.64 7.86 -5.32
CA ALA A 312 -3.15 8.69 -4.23
C ALA A 312 -2.33 7.86 -3.24
N ASP A 313 -1.29 8.46 -2.67
CA ASP A 313 -0.71 7.97 -1.41
C ASP A 313 -1.67 8.33 -0.25
N ILE A 314 -2.02 7.35 0.58
CA ILE A 314 -3.04 7.51 1.63
C ILE A 314 -2.36 7.68 2.97
N GLU A 315 -2.65 8.80 3.62
CA GLU A 315 -2.13 9.06 4.96
C GLU A 315 -3.25 9.35 5.95
N GLN A 316 -3.20 8.62 7.07
CA GLN A 316 -4.07 8.80 8.22
C GLN A 316 -3.20 9.13 9.43
N ARG A 317 -3.44 10.28 10.07
CA ARG A 317 -2.68 10.74 11.25
C ARG A 317 -3.61 11.21 12.35
N ALA A 318 -3.27 10.96 13.60
CA ALA A 318 -3.88 11.69 14.71
C ALA A 318 -3.36 13.15 14.71
N PRO A 319 -4.22 14.18 14.81
CA PRO A 319 -3.77 15.56 14.87
C PRO A 319 -3.04 15.82 16.19
N GLN A 320 -1.78 16.25 16.12
CA GLN A 320 -1.06 16.77 17.27
C GLN A 320 -1.40 18.26 17.43
N GLY A 321 -2.42 18.57 18.25
CA GLY A 321 -2.86 19.96 18.50
C GLY A 321 -3.95 20.46 17.55
N ASP A 322 -3.84 21.72 17.11
CA ASP A 322 -4.83 22.35 16.20
C ASP A 322 -4.75 21.72 14.80
N LEU A 323 -5.90 21.35 14.23
CA LEU A 323 -6.02 20.75 12.91
C LEU A 323 -5.42 21.63 11.81
N VAL A 324 -5.52 22.96 11.94
CA VAL A 324 -4.90 23.91 11.00
C VAL A 324 -3.39 23.73 10.99
N ARG A 325 -2.79 23.69 12.18
CA ARG A 325 -1.34 23.55 12.35
C ARG A 325 -0.87 22.18 11.87
N ALA A 326 -1.57 21.11 12.26
CA ALA A 326 -1.28 19.76 11.81
C ALA A 326 -1.37 19.63 10.28
N THR A 327 -2.36 20.27 9.64
CA THR A 327 -2.50 20.29 8.18
C THR A 327 -1.33 21.02 7.53
N LEU A 328 -0.97 22.21 8.01
CA LEU A 328 0.13 22.99 7.47
C LEU A 328 1.49 22.30 7.66
N ASP A 329 1.71 21.64 8.80
CA ASP A 329 2.93 20.88 9.06
C ASP A 329 3.02 19.65 8.14
N ALA A 330 1.90 18.96 7.88
CA ALA A 330 1.86 17.86 6.92
C ALA A 330 2.09 18.31 5.47
N VAL A 331 1.60 19.50 5.10
CA VAL A 331 1.83 20.12 3.79
C VAL A 331 3.29 20.54 3.63
N ARG A 332 3.89 21.15 4.66
CA ARG A 332 5.31 21.55 4.67
C ARG A 332 6.25 20.35 4.65
N ALA A 333 5.99 19.31 5.44
CA ALA A 333 6.80 18.09 5.45
C ALA A 333 6.89 17.42 4.07
N ARG A 334 5.90 17.68 3.20
CA ARG A 334 5.85 17.16 1.84
C ARG A 334 6.27 18.16 0.77
N ASN A 335 6.60 19.38 1.13
CA ASN A 335 6.78 20.49 0.19
C ASN A 335 5.60 20.61 -0.79
N ALA A 336 4.36 20.42 -0.31
CA ALA A 336 3.21 20.47 -1.19
C ALA A 336 2.87 21.91 -1.58
N THR A 337 2.74 22.16 -2.88
CA THR A 337 2.46 23.48 -3.48
C THR A 337 0.96 23.74 -3.58
N HIS A 338 0.14 22.69 -3.59
CA HIS A 338 -1.32 22.77 -3.68
C HIS A 338 -2.02 22.01 -2.54
N LEU A 339 -3.02 22.64 -1.93
CA LEU A 339 -3.89 22.05 -0.91
C LEU A 339 -5.35 22.11 -1.36
N VAL A 340 -6.02 20.98 -1.49
CA VAL A 340 -7.42 20.86 -1.90
C VAL A 340 -8.29 20.57 -0.68
N VAL A 341 -9.31 21.39 -0.44
CA VAL A 341 -10.18 21.31 0.75
C VAL A 341 -11.65 21.48 0.36
N GLY A 342 -12.54 20.74 1.02
CA GLY A 342 -13.99 20.84 0.81
C GLY A 342 -14.61 22.08 1.47
N ARG A 343 -15.66 22.62 0.86
CA ARG A 343 -16.49 23.66 1.47
C ARG A 343 -17.51 23.05 2.43
N VAL A 344 -17.33 23.25 3.74
CA VAL A 344 -18.29 22.79 4.76
C VAL A 344 -19.58 23.64 4.71
N ARG A 345 -20.75 23.02 4.47
CA ARG A 345 -22.07 23.68 4.59
C ARG A 345 -22.52 23.73 6.05
N ASP A 346 -22.96 24.90 6.49
CA ASP A 346 -23.69 25.06 7.75
C ASP A 346 -25.04 24.33 7.69
N ARG A 347 -25.26 23.36 8.59
CA ARG A 347 -26.61 22.85 8.85
C ARG A 347 -27.43 23.98 9.49
N ALA A 348 -28.48 24.41 8.79
CA ALA A 348 -29.39 25.48 9.19
C ALA A 348 -30.19 25.09 10.44
N GLY A 349 -29.62 25.31 11.64
CA GLY A 349 -30.33 25.07 12.91
C GLY A 349 -29.77 25.77 14.15
N GLY A 350 -28.58 26.38 14.08
CA GLY A 350 -27.97 27.04 15.24
C GLY A 350 -27.06 28.20 14.83
N ARG A 351 -27.65 29.26 14.27
CA ARG A 351 -26.91 30.36 13.62
C ARG A 351 -26.24 31.36 14.56
N VAL A 352 -26.65 31.44 15.83
CA VAL A 352 -26.20 32.52 16.74
C VAL A 352 -25.09 32.05 17.68
N LEU A 353 -25.25 30.89 18.35
CA LEU A 353 -24.27 30.40 19.32
C LEU A 353 -22.95 29.93 18.68
N ARG A 354 -23.00 29.43 17.44
CA ARG A 354 -21.83 28.89 16.73
C ARG A 354 -20.98 29.96 16.05
N ARG A 355 -21.51 31.15 15.77
CA ARG A 355 -20.73 32.29 15.22
C ARG A 355 -19.78 32.90 16.24
N LEU A 356 -20.07 32.77 17.53
CA LEU A 356 -19.22 33.28 18.60
C LEU A 356 -18.09 32.31 18.98
N PHE A 357 -18.21 31.00 18.67
CA PHE A 357 -17.25 29.97 19.12
C PHE A 357 -16.75 28.97 18.05
N GLY A 358 -17.28 28.99 16.82
CA GLY A 358 -16.98 28.01 15.77
C GLY A 358 -16.09 28.55 14.65
N ARG A 359 -14.77 28.44 14.81
CA ARG A 359 -13.76 28.76 13.78
C ARG A 359 -13.88 27.80 12.59
N VAL A 360 -14.09 28.35 11.38
CA VAL A 360 -14.16 27.56 10.14
C VAL A 360 -12.74 27.21 9.69
N LEU A 361 -12.40 25.92 9.62
CA LEU A 361 -11.09 25.38 9.23
C LEU A 361 -10.58 26.02 7.92
N THR A 362 -11.45 26.14 6.91
CA THR A 362 -11.13 26.75 5.61
C THR A 362 -10.68 28.21 5.73
N TYR A 363 -11.31 29.00 6.61
CA TYR A 363 -10.94 30.41 6.83
C TYR A 363 -9.59 30.53 7.55
N GLN A 364 -9.33 29.67 8.52
CA GLN A 364 -8.04 29.66 9.23
C GLN A 364 -6.89 29.18 8.34
N LEU A 365 -7.13 28.20 7.47
CA LEU A 365 -6.17 27.77 6.45
C LEU A 365 -5.89 28.90 5.46
N LEU A 366 -6.92 29.60 4.97
CA LEU A 366 -6.75 30.75 4.06
C LEU A 366 -5.89 31.86 4.69
N LYS A 367 -6.03 32.10 6.01
CA LYS A 367 -5.25 33.12 6.73
C LYS A 367 -3.80 32.70 7.02
N SER A 368 -3.53 31.39 7.10
CA SER A 368 -2.28 30.86 7.65
C SER A 368 -1.41 30.11 6.62
N ALA A 369 -1.94 29.78 5.45
CA ALA A 369 -1.23 29.12 4.36
C ALA A 369 -0.44 30.15 3.54
N ALA A 370 0.74 30.54 4.01
CA ALA A 370 1.71 31.27 3.20
C ALA A 370 2.56 30.27 2.39
N GLY A 371 2.59 30.43 1.06
CA GLY A 371 3.40 29.60 0.14
C GLY A 371 2.73 28.34 -0.43
N VAL A 372 1.41 28.17 -0.24
CA VAL A 372 0.64 27.02 -0.75
C VAL A 372 -0.65 27.52 -1.38
N THR A 373 -0.96 27.07 -2.60
CA THR A 373 -2.20 27.42 -3.29
C THR A 373 -3.37 26.59 -2.75
N LEU A 374 -4.35 27.26 -2.14
CA LEU A 374 -5.53 26.62 -1.56
C LEU A 374 -6.67 26.52 -2.59
N HIS A 375 -7.09 25.30 -2.92
CA HIS A 375 -8.21 24.98 -3.79
C HIS A 375 -9.43 24.61 -2.95
N VAL A 376 -10.52 25.37 -3.06
CA VAL A 376 -11.75 25.12 -2.30
C VAL A 376 -12.81 24.49 -3.22
N VAL A 377 -13.16 23.24 -2.96
CA VAL A 377 -14.13 22.49 -3.77
C VAL A 377 -15.55 22.70 -3.22
N PRO A 378 -16.50 23.18 -4.04
CA PRO A 378 -17.90 23.28 -3.64
C PRO A 378 -18.48 21.88 -3.42
N ALA A 379 -19.33 21.74 -2.40
CA ALA A 379 -20.12 20.52 -2.24
C ALA A 379 -21.09 20.39 -3.46
N PRO A 380 -21.29 19.17 -3.99
CA PRO A 380 -22.21 18.96 -5.11
C PRO A 380 -23.61 19.51 -4.77
N GLU A 381 -24.26 20.18 -5.73
CA GLU A 381 -25.64 20.63 -5.59
C GLU A 381 -26.55 19.42 -5.46
N ASP A 382 -27.18 19.27 -4.29
CA ASP A 382 -28.19 18.24 -4.07
C ASP A 382 -29.34 18.43 -5.07
N ARG A 383 -29.51 17.49 -6.01
CA ARG A 383 -30.85 17.22 -6.54
C ARG A 383 -31.77 17.00 -5.33
N PRO A 384 -32.99 17.58 -5.30
CA PRO A 384 -33.88 17.44 -4.16
C PRO A 384 -34.07 15.95 -3.87
N ALA A 385 -33.49 15.51 -2.75
CA ALA A 385 -33.58 14.13 -2.32
C ALA A 385 -35.07 13.78 -2.19
N GLY A 386 -35.47 12.67 -2.81
CA GLY A 386 -36.79 12.06 -2.59
C GLY A 386 -37.08 11.91 -1.09
N PRO A 387 -38.35 11.77 -0.71
CA PRO A 387 -38.80 11.82 0.68
C PRO A 387 -37.97 10.83 1.51
N ARG A 388 -37.08 11.38 2.35
CA ARG A 388 -36.21 10.59 3.21
C ARG A 388 -37.10 9.68 4.05
N ALA A 389 -36.80 8.38 4.00
CA ALA A 389 -37.37 7.39 4.90
C ALA A 389 -37.29 7.94 6.33
N ARG A 390 -38.46 8.02 6.98
CA ARG A 390 -38.56 8.45 8.37
C ARG A 390 -37.71 7.50 9.19
N VAL A 391 -36.66 8.04 9.82
CA VAL A 391 -35.92 7.33 10.87
C VAL A 391 -36.97 6.80 11.87
N PRO A 392 -37.00 5.48 12.17
CA PRO A 392 -37.92 4.95 13.15
C PRO A 392 -37.68 5.70 14.46
N ARG A 393 -38.72 6.32 15.00
CA ARG A 393 -38.67 6.88 16.35
C ARG A 393 -38.27 5.74 17.28
N PRO A 394 -37.26 5.90 18.15
CA PRO A 394 -36.92 4.84 19.11
C PRO A 394 -38.15 4.55 19.95
N GLY A 395 -38.63 3.31 19.85
CA GLY A 395 -39.82 2.83 20.55
C GLY A 395 -39.68 3.02 22.06
N VAL A 396 -40.79 3.43 22.67
CA VAL A 396 -41.35 3.34 24.04
C VAL A 396 -40.52 2.87 25.27
N ALA A 397 -39.28 2.42 25.15
CA ALA A 397 -38.47 1.83 26.22
C ALA A 397 -37.62 2.84 27.02
N ARG A 398 -38.02 4.12 27.16
CA ARG A 398 -37.13 5.15 27.75
C ARG A 398 -37.69 6.01 28.87
N TRP A 399 -38.85 5.70 29.45
CA TRP A 399 -39.41 6.46 30.58
C TRP A 399 -38.94 5.96 31.96
N GLN A 400 -38.47 4.71 32.06
CA GLN A 400 -37.97 4.12 33.31
C GLN A 400 -36.91 4.99 34.04
N PRO A 401 -35.93 5.62 33.36
CA PRO A 401 -34.97 6.49 34.02
C PRO A 401 -35.58 7.79 34.56
N TRP A 402 -36.62 8.31 33.87
CA TRP A 402 -37.25 9.59 34.20
C TRP A 402 -38.29 9.46 35.33
N ALA A 403 -38.85 8.26 35.53
CA ALA A 403 -39.67 7.95 36.70
C ALA A 403 -38.84 7.46 37.91
N GLY A 404 -37.74 6.74 37.67
CA GLY A 404 -36.87 6.20 38.72
C GLY A 404 -36.11 7.27 39.51
N VAL A 405 -35.69 8.35 38.84
CA VAL A 405 -34.96 9.46 39.49
C VAL A 405 -35.80 10.20 40.53
N PRO A 406 -37.02 10.69 40.22
CA PRO A 406 -37.89 11.29 41.24
C PRO A 406 -38.20 10.36 42.41
N ALA A 407 -38.43 9.07 42.15
CA ALA A 407 -38.71 8.09 43.20
C ALA A 407 -37.52 7.89 44.15
N MET A 408 -36.31 7.83 43.60
CA MET A 408 -35.08 7.72 44.39
C MET A 408 -34.83 8.96 45.25
N ILE A 409 -35.02 10.17 44.69
CA ILE A 409 -34.87 11.41 45.44
C ILE A 409 -35.96 11.54 46.52
N ALA A 410 -37.20 11.14 46.23
CA ALA A 410 -38.27 11.10 47.22
C ALA A 410 -37.97 10.14 48.37
N GLY A 411 -37.43 8.94 48.07
CA GLY A 411 -37.02 7.97 49.09
C GLY A 411 -35.88 8.48 49.97
N VAL A 412 -34.87 9.12 49.37
CA VAL A 412 -33.76 9.74 50.11
C VAL A 412 -34.24 10.90 50.98
N THR A 413 -35.18 11.70 50.47
CA THR A 413 -35.81 12.79 51.22
C THR A 413 -36.59 12.25 52.42
N ALA A 414 -37.42 11.21 52.22
CA ALA A 414 -38.19 10.58 53.30
C ALA A 414 -37.29 9.93 54.37
N LEU A 415 -36.18 9.33 53.96
CA LEU A 415 -35.18 8.78 54.88
C LEU A 415 -34.49 9.89 55.68
N GLY A 416 -34.09 10.97 55.02
CA GLY A 416 -33.45 12.12 55.66
C GLY A 416 -34.39 12.84 56.63
N THR A 417 -35.68 12.96 56.31
CA THR A 417 -36.67 13.56 57.23
C THR A 417 -36.94 12.67 58.44
N ALA A 418 -37.00 11.35 58.28
CA ALA A 418 -37.17 10.41 59.39
C ALA A 418 -35.97 10.37 60.35
N LEU A 419 -34.77 10.64 59.85
CA LEU A 419 -33.52 10.66 60.64
C LEU A 419 -33.14 12.06 61.15
N ARG A 420 -34.01 13.06 60.95
CA ARG A 420 -33.74 14.47 61.26
C ARG A 420 -33.42 14.72 62.74
N ASP A 421 -34.03 13.96 63.64
CA ASP A 421 -33.81 14.11 65.09
C ASP A 421 -32.49 13.47 65.56
N ILE A 422 -31.84 12.68 64.70
CA ILE A 422 -30.65 11.89 65.03
C ILE A 422 -29.41 12.43 64.30
N LEU A 423 -29.58 12.92 63.07
CA LEU A 423 -28.49 13.41 62.23
C LEU A 423 -28.49 14.95 62.18
N PRO A 424 -27.32 15.60 62.29
CA PRO A 424 -27.17 17.02 61.99
C PRO A 424 -27.68 17.33 60.57
N ALA A 425 -28.28 18.50 60.36
CA ALA A 425 -28.75 18.93 59.03
C ALA A 425 -27.63 18.91 57.97
N GLU A 426 -26.39 19.10 58.42
CA GLU A 426 -25.16 19.07 57.64
C GLU A 426 -24.73 17.65 57.21
N ALA A 427 -25.38 16.59 57.68
CA ALA A 427 -25.12 15.22 57.23
C ALA A 427 -26.09 14.77 56.12
N ALA A 428 -27.16 15.53 55.87
CA ALA A 428 -28.16 15.21 54.86
C ALA A 428 -27.64 15.41 53.42
N ASP A 429 -26.71 16.33 53.21
CA ASP A 429 -26.08 16.61 51.92
C ASP A 429 -25.33 15.39 51.35
N VAL A 430 -24.58 14.65 52.16
CA VAL A 430 -23.85 13.45 51.76
C VAL A 430 -24.79 12.37 51.22
N ILE A 431 -26.00 12.24 51.78
CA ILE A 431 -27.00 11.26 51.36
C ILE A 431 -27.56 11.63 49.97
N TYR A 432 -27.85 12.91 49.74
CA TYR A 432 -28.24 13.39 48.41
C TYR A 432 -27.12 13.24 47.38
N LEU A 433 -25.86 13.43 47.79
CA LEU A 433 -24.70 13.26 46.92
C LEU A 433 -24.58 11.80 46.47
N ALA A 434 -24.72 10.85 47.40
CA ALA A 434 -24.72 9.43 47.09
C ALA A 434 -25.85 9.04 46.12
N ALA A 435 -27.04 9.63 46.28
CA ALA A 435 -28.17 9.41 45.38
C ALA A 435 -27.87 9.93 43.95
N VAL A 436 -27.31 11.13 43.80
CA VAL A 436 -26.93 11.71 42.50
C VAL A 436 -25.87 10.84 41.81
N VAL A 437 -24.87 10.37 42.55
CA VAL A 437 -23.84 9.44 42.04
C VAL A 437 -24.47 8.12 41.61
N GLY A 438 -25.39 7.58 42.40
CA GLY A 438 -26.16 6.36 42.06
C GLY A 438 -26.98 6.52 40.78
N ALA A 439 -27.68 7.64 40.61
CA ALA A 439 -28.40 7.94 39.36
C ALA A 439 -27.46 8.06 38.15
N ALA A 440 -26.28 8.64 38.31
CA ALA A 440 -25.28 8.70 37.25
C ALA A 440 -24.76 7.30 36.87
N ALA A 441 -24.52 6.43 37.85
CA ALA A 441 -24.07 5.07 37.63
C ALA A 441 -25.13 4.19 36.96
N ILE A 442 -26.40 4.28 37.39
CA ILE A 442 -27.50 3.41 36.93
C ILE A 442 -28.13 3.95 35.64
N TRP A 443 -28.42 5.24 35.56
CA TRP A 443 -29.23 5.83 34.47
C TRP A 443 -28.45 6.76 33.53
N GLY A 444 -27.24 7.20 33.90
CA GLY A 444 -26.34 8.00 33.05
C GLY A 444 -26.54 9.51 33.18
N THR A 445 -25.92 10.27 32.27
CA THR A 445 -25.73 11.72 32.41
C THR A 445 -27.03 12.54 32.44
N GLY A 446 -27.97 12.28 31.53
CA GLY A 446 -29.24 13.02 31.47
C GLY A 446 -30.08 12.90 32.76
N PRO A 447 -30.41 11.67 33.20
CA PRO A 447 -31.13 11.46 34.46
C PRO A 447 -30.35 11.92 35.72
N ALA A 448 -29.02 11.89 35.71
CA ALA A 448 -28.20 12.42 36.81
C ALA A 448 -28.31 13.95 36.96
N LEU A 449 -28.41 14.69 35.84
CA LEU A 449 -28.65 16.14 35.88
C LEU A 449 -30.02 16.45 36.49
N LEU A 450 -31.04 15.66 36.14
CA LEU A 450 -32.37 15.76 36.77
C LEU A 450 -32.31 15.42 38.27
N ALA A 451 -31.59 14.36 38.64
CA ALA A 451 -31.40 13.97 40.05
C ALA A 451 -30.72 15.08 40.85
N THR A 452 -29.74 15.77 40.25
CA THR A 452 -29.03 16.90 40.88
C THR A 452 -29.98 18.08 41.11
N ALA A 453 -30.76 18.44 40.09
CA ALA A 453 -31.74 19.54 40.21
C ALA A 453 -32.81 19.25 41.27
N LEU A 454 -33.34 18.02 41.30
CA LEU A 454 -34.32 17.60 42.30
C LEU A 454 -33.71 17.48 43.70
N ALA A 455 -32.46 17.03 43.81
CA ALA A 455 -31.75 16.95 45.09
C ALA A 455 -31.52 18.33 45.70
N ILE A 456 -31.09 19.32 44.90
CA ILE A 456 -30.90 20.70 45.35
C ILE A 456 -32.22 21.29 45.86
N LEU A 457 -33.30 21.14 45.08
CA LEU A 457 -34.62 21.65 45.47
C LEU A 457 -35.18 20.96 46.71
N ALA A 458 -35.04 19.63 46.81
CA ALA A 458 -35.51 18.88 47.96
C ALA A 458 -34.68 19.20 49.22
N TRP A 459 -33.37 19.33 49.09
CA TRP A 459 -32.49 19.68 50.19
C TRP A 459 -32.81 21.08 50.74
N ASP A 460 -32.92 22.07 49.86
CA ASP A 460 -33.27 23.45 50.20
C ASP A 460 -34.64 23.52 50.91
N PHE A 461 -35.67 22.91 50.31
CA PHE A 461 -37.03 22.97 50.82
C PHE A 461 -37.23 22.23 52.16
N PHE A 462 -36.56 21.09 52.36
CA PHE A 462 -36.81 20.25 53.54
C PHE A 462 -35.80 20.43 54.68
N PHE A 463 -34.57 20.91 54.44
CA PHE A 463 -33.52 20.88 55.47
C PHE A 463 -32.91 22.24 55.82
N ILE A 464 -33.12 23.28 55.02
CA ILE A 464 -32.64 24.64 55.29
C ILE A 464 -33.73 25.46 56.00
N GLN A 465 -33.38 26.21 57.06
CA GLN A 465 -34.34 27.10 57.72
C GLN A 465 -34.42 28.47 57.02
N PRO A 466 -35.63 29.03 56.79
CA PRO A 466 -36.94 28.53 57.20
C PRO A 466 -37.45 27.35 56.34
N LEU A 467 -37.89 26.28 57.01
CA LEU A 467 -38.34 25.05 56.37
C LEU A 467 -39.56 25.31 55.47
N TYR A 468 -39.66 24.56 54.38
CA TYR A 468 -40.75 24.63 53.39
C TYR A 468 -40.80 25.94 52.60
N THR A 469 -39.69 26.64 52.52
CA THR A 469 -39.51 27.81 51.65
C THR A 469 -38.28 27.62 50.78
N VAL A 470 -38.29 28.19 49.57
CA VAL A 470 -37.13 28.15 48.65
C VAL A 470 -36.46 29.51 48.70
N THR A 471 -35.40 29.65 49.50
CA THR A 471 -34.69 30.91 49.73
C THR A 471 -33.18 30.68 49.76
N ILE A 472 -32.49 31.04 48.66
CA ILE A 472 -31.02 31.01 48.59
C ILE A 472 -30.48 32.31 49.19
N ASP A 473 -30.44 32.40 50.52
CA ASP A 473 -30.02 33.63 51.23
C ASP A 473 -28.62 33.54 51.87
N SER A 474 -27.97 32.37 51.91
CA SER A 474 -26.65 32.21 52.52
C SER A 474 -25.53 31.87 51.51
N PRO A 475 -24.31 32.43 51.67
CA PRO A 475 -23.16 32.08 50.84
C PRO A 475 -22.70 30.63 51.03
N ARG A 476 -23.09 29.96 52.12
CA ARG A 476 -22.84 28.53 52.35
C ARG A 476 -23.66 27.67 51.37
N ASP A 477 -24.91 28.05 51.09
CA ASP A 477 -25.81 27.30 50.21
C ASP A 477 -25.35 27.38 48.74
N LEU A 478 -24.77 28.51 48.35
CA LEU A 478 -24.13 28.67 47.04
C LEU A 478 -22.92 27.75 46.87
N VAL A 479 -22.08 27.63 47.90
CA VAL A 479 -20.90 26.73 47.88
C VAL A 479 -21.36 25.28 47.76
N THR A 480 -22.37 24.87 48.53
CA THR A 480 -22.93 23.52 48.44
C THR A 480 -23.50 23.25 47.05
N ALA A 481 -24.30 24.15 46.48
CA ALA A 481 -24.83 24.02 45.12
C ALA A 481 -23.71 23.89 44.05
N VAL A 482 -22.63 24.66 44.17
CA VAL A 482 -21.46 24.58 43.27
C VAL A 482 -20.72 23.24 43.42
N VAL A 483 -20.56 22.72 44.64
CA VAL A 483 -19.94 21.42 44.90
C VAL A 483 -20.79 20.29 44.31
N PHE A 484 -22.11 20.30 44.51
CA PHE A 484 -23.02 19.34 43.90
C PHE A 484 -22.99 19.38 42.37
N ALA A 485 -22.99 20.57 41.78
CA ALA A 485 -22.85 20.73 40.34
C ALA A 485 -21.50 20.20 39.83
N GLY A 486 -20.41 20.45 40.55
CA GLY A 486 -19.08 19.92 40.25
C GLY A 486 -19.02 18.39 40.29
N VAL A 487 -19.56 17.77 41.34
CA VAL A 487 -19.61 16.31 41.45
C VAL A 487 -20.52 15.68 40.40
N ALA A 488 -21.65 16.30 40.04
CA ALA A 488 -22.52 15.84 38.96
C ALA A 488 -21.80 15.85 37.59
N VAL A 489 -21.03 16.90 37.28
CA VAL A 489 -20.25 17.01 36.04
C VAL A 489 -19.12 15.97 36.01
N LEU A 490 -18.38 15.81 37.12
CA LEU A 490 -17.27 14.86 37.22
C LEU A 490 -17.78 13.41 37.11
N THR A 491 -18.82 13.06 37.85
CA THR A 491 -19.41 11.71 37.86
C THR A 491 -20.10 11.40 36.52
N GLY A 492 -20.80 12.38 35.94
CA GLY A 492 -21.40 12.25 34.61
C GLY A 492 -20.36 12.05 33.50
N GLY A 493 -19.23 12.76 33.58
CA GLY A 493 -18.12 12.64 32.62
C GLY A 493 -17.35 11.32 32.72
N LEU A 494 -17.23 10.74 33.93
CA LEU A 494 -16.59 9.44 34.15
C LEU A 494 -17.50 8.27 33.79
N ALA A 495 -18.76 8.29 34.24
CA ALA A 495 -19.74 7.25 33.90
C ALA A 495 -20.05 7.20 32.39
N GLY A 496 -20.05 8.35 31.72
CA GLY A 496 -20.15 8.45 30.26
C GLY A 496 -18.98 7.78 29.54
N ARG A 497 -17.75 7.98 30.02
CA ARG A 497 -16.52 7.36 29.47
C ARG A 497 -16.50 5.85 29.64
N VAL A 498 -16.77 5.35 30.85
CA VAL A 498 -16.82 3.90 31.13
C VAL A 498 -17.88 3.19 30.28
N ARG A 499 -19.05 3.83 30.06
CA ARG A 499 -20.09 3.27 29.18
C ARG A 499 -19.70 3.31 27.70
N ALA A 500 -18.97 4.34 27.26
CA ALA A 500 -18.46 4.41 25.90
C ALA A 500 -17.42 3.31 25.65
N GLU A 501 -16.51 3.09 26.60
CA GLU A 501 -15.52 2.01 26.56
C GLU A 501 -16.17 0.62 26.60
N ALA A 502 -17.16 0.39 27.47
CA ALA A 502 -17.88 -0.89 27.54
C ALA A 502 -18.65 -1.22 26.25
N ARG A 503 -19.28 -0.21 25.62
CA ARG A 503 -19.96 -0.40 24.32
C ARG A 503 -18.97 -0.67 23.19
N ALA A 504 -17.83 0.02 23.18
CA ALA A 504 -16.78 -0.19 22.19
C ALA A 504 -16.15 -1.58 22.33
N ALA A 505 -15.94 -2.06 23.55
CA ALA A 505 -15.44 -3.41 23.85
C ALA A 505 -16.45 -4.49 23.43
N GLY A 506 -17.75 -4.30 23.74
CA GLY A 506 -18.80 -5.22 23.33
C GLY A 506 -18.92 -5.36 21.81
N ALA A 507 -18.83 -4.25 21.07
CA ALA A 507 -18.85 -4.27 19.61
C ALA A 507 -17.65 -5.02 18.99
N ARG A 508 -16.45 -4.90 19.58
CA ARG A 508 -15.25 -5.63 19.14
C ARG A 508 -15.36 -7.13 19.38
N ILE A 509 -15.85 -7.54 20.56
CA ILE A 509 -16.01 -8.96 20.90
C ILE A 509 -17.03 -9.61 19.95
N GLU A 510 -18.12 -8.93 19.63
CA GLU A 510 -19.14 -9.45 18.73
C GLU A 510 -18.67 -9.53 17.27
N GLY A 511 -17.85 -8.57 16.82
CA GLY A 511 -17.21 -8.60 15.51
C GLY A 511 -16.21 -9.76 15.36
N LEU A 512 -15.35 -9.96 16.37
CA LEU A 512 -14.37 -11.05 16.38
C LEU A 512 -15.03 -12.43 16.47
N ARG A 513 -16.13 -12.55 17.22
CA ARG A 513 -16.92 -13.81 17.28
C ARG A 513 -17.56 -14.16 15.95
N ARG A 514 -18.08 -13.16 15.22
CA ARG A 514 -18.64 -13.36 13.86
C ARG A 514 -17.58 -13.80 12.87
N ILE A 515 -16.42 -13.15 12.85
CA ILE A 515 -15.30 -13.53 11.96
C ILE A 515 -14.78 -14.94 12.29
N GLY A 516 -14.61 -15.26 13.59
CA GLY A 516 -14.10 -16.56 14.02
C GLY A 516 -15.08 -17.73 13.80
N ALA A 517 -16.39 -17.50 13.92
CA ALA A 517 -17.41 -18.51 13.59
C ALA A 517 -17.46 -18.80 12.09
N PHE A 518 -17.25 -17.78 11.26
CA PHE A 518 -17.31 -17.85 9.81
C PHE A 518 -16.11 -18.60 9.20
N SER A 519 -14.90 -18.28 9.66
CA SER A 519 -13.67 -18.96 9.23
C SER A 519 -13.67 -20.46 9.56
N ARG A 520 -14.21 -20.86 10.72
CA ARG A 520 -14.29 -22.28 11.11
C ARG A 520 -15.29 -23.10 10.30
N ARG A 521 -16.39 -22.49 9.83
CA ARG A 521 -17.43 -23.19 9.03
C ARG A 521 -17.03 -23.38 7.57
N LEU A 522 -16.25 -22.44 7.00
CA LEU A 522 -15.66 -22.57 5.67
C LEU A 522 -14.42 -23.49 5.61
N GLY A 523 -13.93 -23.96 6.76
CA GLY A 523 -12.82 -24.92 6.86
C GLY A 523 -13.25 -26.39 7.00
N GLY A 524 -14.54 -26.66 7.16
CA GLY A 524 -15.10 -28.02 7.31
C GLY A 524 -15.39 -28.80 6.02
N PRO A 525 -15.80 -28.17 4.90
CA PRO A 525 -16.11 -28.90 3.66
C PRO A 525 -14.88 -29.53 3.01
N THR A 526 -14.97 -30.81 2.65
CA THR A 526 -13.88 -31.58 2.03
C THR A 526 -13.88 -31.53 0.50
N THR A 527 -15.00 -31.15 -0.12
CA THR A 527 -15.14 -31.05 -1.58
C THR A 527 -15.57 -29.65 -2.03
N GLU A 528 -15.26 -29.30 -3.28
CA GLU A 528 -15.66 -28.02 -3.89
C GLU A 528 -17.19 -27.85 -3.91
N ALA A 529 -17.94 -28.93 -4.17
CA ALA A 529 -19.40 -28.90 -4.19
C ALA A 529 -19.99 -28.56 -2.81
N ASP A 530 -19.48 -29.19 -1.74
CA ASP A 530 -19.94 -28.94 -0.37
C ASP A 530 -19.64 -27.50 0.07
N LEU A 531 -18.47 -26.99 -0.33
CA LEU A 531 -18.09 -25.61 -0.05
C LEU A 531 -19.01 -24.61 -0.76
N LEU A 532 -19.31 -24.83 -2.04
CA LEU A 532 -20.20 -23.97 -2.81
C LEU A 532 -21.63 -23.97 -2.24
N ALA A 533 -22.11 -25.13 -1.79
CA ALA A 533 -23.39 -25.27 -1.09
C ALA A 533 -23.40 -24.50 0.24
N GLU A 534 -22.33 -24.57 1.02
CA GLU A 534 -22.22 -23.84 2.28
C GLU A 534 -22.15 -22.32 2.07
N ILE A 535 -21.43 -21.85 1.05
CA ILE A 535 -21.40 -20.44 0.65
C ILE A 535 -22.80 -19.95 0.29
N ALA A 536 -23.54 -20.71 -0.52
CA ALA A 536 -24.93 -20.39 -0.88
C ALA A 536 -25.84 -20.31 0.36
N ARG A 537 -25.75 -21.28 1.28
CA ARG A 537 -26.53 -21.28 2.53
C ARG A 537 -26.25 -20.07 3.40
N GLN A 538 -24.98 -19.68 3.56
CA GLN A 538 -24.62 -18.52 4.39
C GLN A 538 -25.06 -17.20 3.75
N ALA A 539 -24.89 -17.06 2.44
CA ALA A 539 -25.39 -15.90 1.71
C ALA A 539 -26.91 -15.78 1.78
N ALA A 540 -27.63 -16.91 1.68
CA ALA A 540 -29.08 -16.95 1.84
C ALA A 540 -29.52 -16.63 3.30
N GLY A 541 -28.70 -16.95 4.30
CA GLY A 541 -28.94 -16.51 5.68
C GLY A 541 -28.93 -14.98 5.85
N LEU A 542 -28.18 -14.27 4.99
CA LEU A 542 -28.08 -12.81 4.99
C LEU A 542 -29.14 -12.15 4.09
N ALA A 543 -29.45 -12.76 2.94
CA ALA A 543 -30.25 -12.14 1.88
C ALA A 543 -31.47 -12.98 1.44
N ARG A 544 -31.90 -13.96 2.25
CA ARG A 544 -32.99 -14.95 2.02
C ARG A 544 -32.78 -15.92 0.84
N ARG A 545 -32.22 -15.46 -0.27
CA ARG A 545 -31.86 -16.31 -1.41
C ARG A 545 -30.48 -15.99 -1.91
N ALA A 546 -29.74 -17.03 -2.26
CA ALA A 546 -28.41 -16.90 -2.83
C ALA A 546 -28.15 -17.96 -3.91
N VAL A 547 -27.25 -17.63 -4.82
CA VAL A 547 -26.76 -18.51 -5.88
C VAL A 547 -25.26 -18.33 -6.03
N VAL A 548 -24.55 -19.42 -6.29
CA VAL A 548 -23.12 -19.40 -6.61
C VAL A 548 -22.93 -19.94 -8.01
N LEU A 549 -22.32 -19.11 -8.85
CA LEU A 549 -22.06 -19.37 -10.26
C LEU A 549 -20.55 -19.53 -10.47
N THR A 550 -20.12 -20.56 -11.19
CA THR A 550 -18.72 -20.71 -11.61
C THR A 550 -18.66 -21.08 -13.09
N GLY A 551 -17.48 -20.93 -13.72
CA GLY A 551 -17.29 -21.35 -15.10
C GLY A 551 -17.49 -22.87 -15.26
N GLY A 552 -18.31 -23.27 -16.23
CA GLY A 552 -18.46 -24.64 -16.72
C GLY A 552 -17.30 -25.06 -17.64
N GLU A 553 -17.32 -26.32 -18.10
CA GLU A 553 -16.28 -26.89 -18.97
C GLU A 553 -16.18 -26.19 -20.34
N ALA A 554 -17.25 -25.49 -20.77
CA ALA A 554 -17.31 -24.73 -22.02
C ALA A 554 -17.06 -23.20 -21.85
N GLY A 555 -16.73 -22.73 -20.64
CA GLY A 555 -16.50 -21.30 -20.36
C GLY A 555 -17.78 -20.47 -20.15
N GLU A 556 -18.96 -21.09 -20.19
CA GLU A 556 -20.22 -20.46 -19.79
C GLU A 556 -20.41 -20.53 -18.27
N LEU A 557 -21.16 -19.58 -17.69
CA LEU A 557 -21.44 -19.55 -16.26
C LEU A 557 -22.56 -20.54 -15.92
N ASP A 558 -22.28 -21.49 -15.04
CA ASP A 558 -23.24 -22.47 -14.56
C ASP A 558 -23.57 -22.28 -13.08
N VAL A 559 -24.82 -22.55 -12.72
CA VAL A 559 -25.26 -22.63 -11.33
C VAL A 559 -24.66 -23.86 -10.67
N ARG A 560 -23.79 -23.67 -9.68
CA ARG A 560 -23.19 -24.78 -8.92
C ARG A 560 -23.85 -25.02 -7.58
N ALA A 561 -24.39 -23.97 -6.97
CA ALA A 561 -25.12 -24.05 -5.73
C ALA A 561 -26.17 -22.93 -5.67
N ALA A 562 -27.32 -23.23 -5.09
CA ALA A 562 -28.38 -22.25 -4.84
C ALA A 562 -29.11 -22.62 -3.56
N GLU A 563 -29.54 -21.60 -2.82
CA GLU A 563 -30.39 -21.74 -1.65
C GLU A 563 -31.50 -20.70 -1.74
N PRO A 564 -32.78 -21.11 -1.92
CA PRO A 564 -33.26 -22.48 -2.17
C PRO A 564 -32.79 -23.03 -3.54
N PRO A 565 -32.91 -24.36 -3.81
CA PRO A 565 -32.31 -25.04 -4.96
C PRO A 565 -32.71 -24.52 -6.34
N ASP A 566 -33.87 -23.88 -6.46
CA ASP A 566 -34.31 -23.18 -7.66
C ASP A 566 -34.23 -21.65 -7.46
N PRO A 567 -33.16 -21.01 -7.96
CA PRO A 567 -33.00 -19.57 -7.81
C PRO A 567 -33.90 -18.76 -8.76
N ALA A 568 -34.40 -19.34 -9.86
CA ALA A 568 -35.14 -18.64 -10.92
C ALA A 568 -34.48 -17.31 -11.36
N LEU A 569 -33.35 -17.40 -12.09
CA LEU A 569 -32.63 -16.24 -12.62
C LEU A 569 -33.27 -15.74 -13.92
N ASP A 570 -33.69 -14.46 -13.93
CA ASP A 570 -34.18 -13.79 -15.14
C ASP A 570 -33.02 -13.39 -16.08
N GLU A 571 -33.34 -12.97 -17.31
CA GLU A 571 -32.33 -12.59 -18.31
C GLU A 571 -31.46 -11.41 -17.84
N GLY A 572 -32.04 -10.48 -17.08
CA GLY A 572 -31.33 -9.37 -16.45
C GLY A 572 -30.33 -9.83 -15.39
N ALA A 573 -30.69 -10.82 -14.58
CA ALA A 573 -29.81 -11.43 -13.59
C ALA A 573 -28.66 -12.19 -14.26
N TRP A 574 -28.93 -12.91 -15.35
CA TRP A 574 -27.86 -13.53 -16.14
C TRP A 574 -26.90 -12.51 -16.77
N ALA A 575 -27.41 -11.37 -17.26
CA ALA A 575 -26.57 -10.28 -17.75
C ALA A 575 -25.69 -9.69 -16.64
N ALA A 576 -26.25 -9.47 -15.45
CA ALA A 576 -25.51 -8.95 -14.29
C ALA A 576 -24.47 -9.96 -13.76
N ALA A 577 -24.79 -11.24 -13.75
CA ALA A 577 -23.86 -12.32 -13.40
C ALA A 577 -22.68 -12.37 -14.39
N ARG A 578 -22.94 -12.34 -15.70
CA ARG A 578 -21.90 -12.32 -16.74
C ARG A 578 -21.04 -11.06 -16.68
N TRP A 579 -21.64 -9.90 -16.42
CA TRP A 579 -20.88 -8.68 -16.19
C TRP A 579 -19.92 -8.83 -15.00
N THR A 580 -20.44 -9.32 -13.87
CA THR A 580 -19.65 -9.50 -12.64
C THR A 580 -18.49 -10.48 -12.87
N ALA A 581 -18.74 -11.60 -13.56
CA ALA A 581 -17.69 -12.57 -13.91
C ALA A 581 -16.62 -12.00 -14.87
N SER A 582 -17.03 -11.19 -15.85
CA SER A 582 -16.14 -10.67 -16.90
C SER A 582 -15.41 -9.37 -16.54
N ARG A 583 -15.93 -8.60 -15.57
CA ARG A 583 -15.34 -7.33 -15.12
C ARG A 583 -14.75 -7.38 -13.70
N GLY A 584 -15.17 -8.34 -12.87
CA GLY A 584 -14.70 -8.42 -11.47
C GLY A 584 -15.26 -7.30 -10.58
N GLU A 585 -16.39 -6.72 -10.95
CA GLU A 585 -17.07 -5.62 -10.24
C GLU A 585 -18.51 -6.02 -9.89
N PRO A 586 -19.06 -5.58 -8.74
CA PRO A 586 -20.45 -5.86 -8.39
C PRO A 586 -21.44 -5.26 -9.40
N ALA A 587 -22.48 -6.02 -9.75
CA ALA A 587 -23.55 -5.59 -10.65
C ALA A 587 -24.93 -6.05 -10.18
N GLY A 588 -25.99 -5.44 -10.72
CA GLY A 588 -27.37 -5.77 -10.40
C GLY A 588 -27.99 -4.84 -9.37
N ARG A 589 -28.97 -5.35 -8.62
CA ARG A 589 -29.80 -4.56 -7.68
C ARG A 589 -28.95 -3.77 -6.68
N GLY A 590 -29.20 -2.47 -6.59
CA GLY A 590 -28.49 -1.57 -5.67
C GLY A 590 -27.04 -1.27 -6.05
N THR A 591 -26.67 -1.48 -7.32
CA THR A 591 -25.37 -1.05 -7.89
C THR A 591 -25.62 -0.05 -9.03
N PRO A 592 -24.63 0.78 -9.41
CA PRO A 592 -24.75 1.65 -10.58
C PRO A 592 -24.80 0.89 -11.91
N THR A 593 -24.42 -0.41 -11.91
CA THR A 593 -24.27 -1.21 -13.13
C THR A 593 -25.37 -2.25 -13.22
N LEU A 594 -26.22 -2.16 -14.25
CA LEU A 594 -27.41 -3.01 -14.42
C LEU A 594 -28.37 -2.97 -13.19
N PRO A 595 -28.77 -1.77 -12.70
CA PRO A 595 -29.56 -1.63 -11.47
C PRO A 595 -30.95 -2.28 -11.54
N SER A 596 -31.47 -2.51 -12.75
CA SER A 596 -32.80 -3.08 -13.00
C SER A 596 -32.85 -4.60 -12.81
N ALA A 597 -31.73 -5.29 -12.63
CA ALA A 597 -31.73 -6.72 -12.34
C ALA A 597 -32.36 -7.01 -10.96
N SER A 598 -33.09 -8.11 -10.86
CA SER A 598 -33.75 -8.52 -9.61
C SER A 598 -32.77 -9.02 -8.54
N TRP A 599 -31.58 -9.45 -8.97
CA TRP A 599 -30.48 -9.97 -8.15
C TRP A 599 -29.31 -8.98 -8.07
N ARG A 600 -28.54 -9.06 -6.97
CA ARG A 600 -27.23 -8.42 -6.82
C ARG A 600 -26.14 -9.47 -6.92
N PHE A 601 -25.10 -9.21 -7.68
CA PHE A 601 -23.97 -10.12 -7.87
C PHE A 601 -22.67 -9.51 -7.35
N LEU A 602 -21.89 -10.33 -6.65
CA LEU A 602 -20.57 -10.00 -6.11
C LEU A 602 -19.51 -10.93 -6.73
N PRO A 603 -18.35 -10.40 -7.11
CA PRO A 603 -17.27 -11.23 -7.65
C PRO A 603 -16.64 -12.08 -6.55
N VAL A 604 -16.45 -13.37 -6.81
CA VAL A 604 -15.67 -14.28 -5.95
C VAL A 604 -14.30 -14.42 -6.61
N GLN A 605 -13.34 -13.60 -6.18
CA GLN A 605 -12.04 -13.47 -6.85
C GLN A 605 -10.89 -13.34 -5.86
N THR A 606 -9.71 -13.80 -6.27
CA THR A 606 -8.45 -13.63 -5.55
C THR A 606 -7.47 -12.88 -6.43
N VAL A 607 -6.29 -12.55 -5.91
CA VAL A 607 -5.21 -11.93 -6.70
C VAL A 607 -4.79 -12.77 -7.91
N ARG A 608 -5.03 -14.08 -7.91
CA ARG A 608 -4.68 -15.00 -9.01
C ARG A 608 -5.73 -15.06 -10.10
N GLY A 609 -6.97 -14.66 -9.80
CA GLY A 609 -8.04 -14.68 -10.79
C GLY A 609 -9.44 -14.76 -10.20
N ARG A 610 -10.40 -14.81 -11.12
CA ARG A 610 -11.84 -14.84 -10.82
C ARG A 610 -12.29 -16.29 -10.74
N LEU A 611 -12.81 -16.69 -9.58
CA LEU A 611 -13.17 -18.08 -9.31
C LEU A 611 -14.65 -18.36 -9.53
N GLY A 612 -15.50 -17.33 -9.38
CA GLY A 612 -16.93 -17.39 -9.60
C GLY A 612 -17.64 -16.08 -9.28
N VAL A 613 -18.97 -16.16 -9.15
CA VAL A 613 -19.85 -15.05 -8.80
C VAL A 613 -20.84 -15.51 -7.74
N LEU A 614 -21.03 -14.68 -6.70
CA LEU A 614 -22.04 -14.86 -5.67
C LEU A 614 -23.22 -13.94 -5.96
N GLY A 615 -24.38 -14.50 -6.28
CA GLY A 615 -25.64 -13.78 -6.42
C GLY A 615 -26.47 -13.84 -5.15
N VAL A 616 -27.09 -12.72 -4.77
CA VAL A 616 -28.06 -12.63 -3.69
C VAL A 616 -29.30 -11.86 -4.11
N ARG A 617 -30.47 -12.28 -3.63
CA ARG A 617 -31.74 -11.62 -3.92
C ARG A 617 -32.42 -11.13 -2.63
N PRO A 618 -32.15 -9.89 -2.21
CA PRO A 618 -32.72 -9.37 -0.98
C PRO A 618 -34.22 -9.05 -1.15
N GLU A 619 -35.01 -9.30 -0.10
CA GLU A 619 -36.44 -8.92 -0.06
C GLU A 619 -36.62 -7.42 0.22
N GLU A 620 -35.78 -6.86 1.09
CA GLU A 620 -35.72 -5.44 1.44
C GLU A 620 -34.44 -4.78 0.88
N GLU A 621 -34.32 -3.46 0.95
CA GLU A 621 -33.05 -2.80 0.61
C GLU A 621 -31.95 -3.21 1.61
N LEU A 622 -30.79 -3.57 1.08
CA LEU A 622 -29.65 -4.00 1.90
C LEU A 622 -29.02 -2.77 2.59
N ASP A 623 -29.03 -2.76 3.91
CA ASP A 623 -28.31 -1.76 4.71
C ASP A 623 -26.78 -1.93 4.58
N GLU A 624 -26.05 -0.83 4.81
CA GLU A 624 -24.58 -0.78 4.74
C GLU A 624 -23.84 -1.89 5.55
N PRO A 625 -24.26 -2.26 6.78
CA PRO A 625 -23.61 -3.35 7.52
C PRO A 625 -23.81 -4.72 6.85
N LEU A 626 -24.93 -4.92 6.17
CA LEU A 626 -25.26 -6.18 5.48
C LEU A 626 -24.49 -6.29 4.16
N LEU A 627 -24.32 -5.17 3.45
CA LEU A 627 -23.42 -5.09 2.29
C LEU A 627 -21.99 -5.47 2.65
N GLN A 628 -21.45 -4.91 3.75
CA GLN A 628 -20.10 -5.26 4.23
C GLN A 628 -19.97 -6.73 4.62
N ALA A 629 -21.03 -7.33 5.19
CA ALA A 629 -21.04 -8.75 5.51
C ALA A 629 -21.02 -9.63 4.25
N LEU A 630 -21.72 -9.22 3.18
CA LEU A 630 -21.72 -9.91 1.89
C LEU A 630 -20.37 -9.78 1.16
N ASP A 631 -19.74 -8.60 1.18
CA ASP A 631 -18.40 -8.41 0.63
C ASP A 631 -17.38 -9.30 1.37
N THR A 632 -17.43 -9.32 2.70
CA THR A 632 -16.57 -10.18 3.53
C THR A 632 -16.81 -11.66 3.23
N LEU A 633 -18.06 -12.07 3.01
CA LEU A 633 -18.42 -13.43 2.61
C LEU A 633 -17.83 -13.78 1.25
N ALA A 634 -17.91 -12.89 0.26
CA ALA A 634 -17.37 -13.10 -1.07
C ALA A 634 -15.83 -13.28 -1.04
N ASP A 635 -15.12 -12.45 -0.26
CA ASP A 635 -13.66 -12.55 -0.09
C ASP A 635 -13.24 -13.87 0.59
N GLN A 636 -13.94 -14.25 1.66
CA GLN A 636 -13.66 -15.49 2.38
C GLN A 636 -14.05 -16.74 1.57
N ALA A 637 -15.13 -16.67 0.79
CA ALA A 637 -15.50 -17.68 -0.17
C ALA A 637 -14.41 -17.86 -1.25
N ALA A 638 -13.85 -16.76 -1.76
CA ALA A 638 -12.79 -16.80 -2.76
C ALA A 638 -11.53 -17.50 -2.21
N ALA A 639 -11.08 -17.12 -1.01
CA ALA A 639 -9.93 -17.74 -0.37
C ALA A 639 -10.15 -19.23 -0.06
N ALA A 640 -11.35 -19.60 0.38
CA ALA A 640 -11.68 -21.01 0.66
C ALA A 640 -11.73 -21.85 -0.62
N LEU A 641 -12.35 -21.33 -1.68
CA LEU A 641 -12.48 -22.00 -2.97
C LEU A 641 -11.13 -22.20 -3.65
N GLU A 642 -10.26 -21.19 -3.59
CA GLU A 642 -8.89 -21.29 -4.08
C GLU A 642 -8.11 -22.40 -3.34
N ARG A 643 -8.21 -22.43 -2.01
CA ARG A 643 -7.54 -23.45 -1.19
C ARG A 643 -8.00 -24.86 -1.56
N VAL A 644 -9.30 -25.09 -1.71
CA VAL A 644 -9.84 -26.41 -2.09
C VAL A 644 -9.35 -26.81 -3.49
N ARG A 645 -9.42 -25.91 -4.47
CA ARG A 645 -8.94 -26.17 -5.84
C ARG A 645 -7.45 -26.48 -5.89
N LEU A 646 -6.63 -25.73 -5.16
CA LEU A 646 -5.19 -25.98 -5.05
C LEU A 646 -4.90 -27.33 -4.38
N ALA A 647 -5.62 -27.68 -3.32
CA ALA A 647 -5.49 -28.98 -2.67
C ALA A 647 -5.87 -30.13 -3.61
N THR A 648 -6.96 -30.00 -4.38
CA THR A 648 -7.36 -30.99 -5.38
C THR A 648 -6.34 -31.11 -6.52
N ALA A 649 -5.79 -29.98 -7.00
CA ALA A 649 -4.76 -29.98 -8.03
C ALA A 649 -3.46 -30.66 -7.55
N ALA A 650 -3.04 -30.39 -6.32
CA ALA A 650 -1.88 -31.04 -5.70
C ALA A 650 -2.11 -32.56 -5.54
N ALA A 651 -3.27 -32.98 -5.05
CA ALA A 651 -3.62 -34.39 -4.92
C ALA A 651 -3.60 -35.13 -6.27
N ARG A 652 -4.12 -34.50 -7.35
CA ARG A 652 -4.05 -35.05 -8.71
C ARG A 652 -2.61 -35.16 -9.23
N ALA A 653 -1.78 -34.15 -8.98
CA ALA A 653 -0.38 -34.17 -9.39
C ALA A 653 0.39 -35.32 -8.73
N VAL A 654 0.21 -35.52 -7.42
CA VAL A 654 0.81 -36.63 -6.66
C VAL A 654 0.34 -37.98 -7.20
N ALA A 655 -0.97 -38.15 -7.43
CA ALA A 655 -1.51 -39.39 -7.99
C ALA A 655 -0.97 -39.71 -9.40
N MET A 656 -0.77 -38.67 -10.23
CA MET A 656 -0.21 -38.79 -11.57
C MET A 656 1.28 -39.21 -11.51
N GLU A 657 2.04 -38.63 -10.59
CA GLU A 657 3.44 -38.97 -10.36
C GLU A 657 3.62 -40.41 -9.86
N GLU A 658 2.80 -40.84 -8.90
CA GLU A 658 2.79 -42.25 -8.43
C GLU A 658 2.45 -43.21 -9.57
N THR A 659 1.43 -42.89 -10.37
CA THR A 659 1.05 -43.70 -11.54
C THR A 659 2.19 -43.82 -12.54
N GLN A 660 2.89 -42.71 -12.83
CA GLN A 660 4.02 -42.72 -13.74
C GLN A 660 5.21 -43.50 -13.17
N ARG A 661 5.51 -43.35 -11.87
CA ARG A 661 6.57 -44.09 -11.19
C ARG A 661 6.32 -45.59 -11.20
N LEU A 662 5.09 -46.02 -10.90
CA LEU A 662 4.67 -47.42 -10.98
C LEU A 662 4.83 -47.96 -12.40
N ARG A 663 4.37 -47.20 -13.41
CA ARG A 663 4.52 -47.57 -14.82
C ARG A 663 6.00 -47.76 -15.21
N THR A 664 6.88 -46.83 -14.83
CA THR A 664 8.32 -46.93 -15.13
C THR A 664 8.97 -48.11 -14.41
N ALA A 665 8.63 -48.36 -13.14
CA ALA A 665 9.15 -49.50 -12.38
C ALA A 665 8.71 -50.84 -12.98
N LEU A 666 7.44 -50.96 -13.37
CA LEU A 666 6.91 -52.15 -14.05
C LEU A 666 7.60 -52.40 -15.40
N LEU A 667 7.75 -51.36 -16.22
CA LEU A 667 8.46 -51.48 -17.51
C LEU A 667 9.93 -51.87 -17.34
N ALA A 668 10.60 -51.35 -16.31
CA ALA A 668 11.99 -51.71 -16.01
C ALA A 668 12.12 -53.18 -15.56
N SER A 669 11.23 -53.65 -14.68
CA SER A 669 11.19 -55.05 -14.23
C SER A 669 10.91 -55.99 -15.41
N LEU A 670 9.89 -55.70 -16.20
CA LEU A 670 9.50 -56.54 -17.34
C LEU A 670 10.63 -56.59 -18.40
N SER A 671 11.32 -55.48 -18.61
CA SER A 671 12.48 -55.44 -19.52
C SER A 671 13.65 -56.29 -19.01
N HIS A 672 13.91 -56.29 -17.71
CA HIS A 672 14.96 -57.11 -17.10
C HIS A 672 14.62 -58.61 -17.19
N ASP A 673 13.38 -58.97 -16.87
CA ASP A 673 12.90 -60.36 -16.88
C ASP A 673 12.83 -60.94 -18.29
N LEU A 674 12.59 -60.11 -19.32
CA LEU A 674 12.64 -60.53 -20.72
C LEU A 674 14.07 -60.58 -21.28
N ARG A 675 14.94 -59.64 -20.88
CA ARG A 675 16.33 -59.58 -21.37
C ARG A 675 17.13 -60.81 -20.98
N THR A 676 16.92 -61.33 -19.77
CA THR A 676 17.66 -62.51 -19.26
C THR A 676 17.48 -63.76 -20.13
N PRO A 677 16.26 -64.27 -20.39
CA PRO A 677 16.06 -65.41 -21.28
C PRO A 677 16.40 -65.11 -22.73
N LEU A 678 16.12 -63.89 -23.24
CA LEU A 678 16.51 -63.51 -24.61
C LEU A 678 18.03 -63.52 -24.82
N THR A 679 18.80 -63.07 -23.83
CA THR A 679 20.27 -63.12 -23.89
C THR A 679 20.77 -64.56 -23.85
N GLY A 680 20.13 -65.42 -23.05
CA GLY A 680 20.40 -66.87 -23.05
C GLY A 680 20.13 -67.52 -24.41
N ILE A 681 18.95 -67.27 -25.00
CA ILE A 681 18.57 -67.77 -26.32
C ILE A 681 19.52 -67.25 -27.40
N GLN A 682 19.86 -65.95 -27.40
CA GLN A 682 20.82 -65.38 -28.36
C GLN A 682 22.21 -65.97 -28.19
N GLY A 683 22.65 -66.23 -26.95
CA GLY A 683 23.93 -66.89 -26.66
C GLY A 683 23.97 -68.32 -27.17
N ALA A 684 22.93 -69.12 -26.87
CA ALA A 684 22.79 -70.50 -27.35
C ALA A 684 22.73 -70.55 -28.88
N ALA A 685 21.86 -69.76 -29.52
CA ALA A 685 21.75 -69.68 -30.97
C ALA A 685 23.04 -69.17 -31.65
N GLY A 686 23.74 -68.22 -31.03
CA GLY A 686 25.03 -67.74 -31.50
C GLY A 686 26.09 -68.83 -31.47
N THR A 687 26.16 -69.58 -30.37
CA THR A 687 27.10 -70.68 -30.16
C THR A 687 26.84 -71.83 -31.13
N LEU A 688 25.58 -72.24 -31.30
CA LEU A 688 25.17 -73.21 -32.31
C LEU A 688 25.56 -72.76 -33.72
N ARG A 689 25.45 -71.47 -34.04
CA ARG A 689 25.80 -70.95 -35.37
C ARG A 689 27.30 -70.94 -35.64
N THR A 690 28.13 -70.57 -34.66
CA THR A 690 29.58 -70.39 -34.88
C THR A 690 30.40 -71.66 -34.62
N ALA A 691 30.00 -72.48 -33.66
CA ALA A 691 30.77 -73.64 -33.20
C ALA A 691 30.08 -74.98 -33.52
N TRP A 692 29.09 -74.99 -34.43
CA TRP A 692 28.29 -76.19 -34.74
C TRP A 692 29.13 -77.46 -34.85
N HIS A 693 30.15 -77.45 -35.71
CA HIS A 693 30.96 -78.62 -36.03
C HIS A 693 31.92 -79.06 -34.91
N GLU A 694 32.15 -78.21 -33.90
CA GLU A 694 33.07 -78.46 -32.78
C GLU A 694 32.33 -78.97 -31.52
N LEU A 695 31.00 -78.84 -31.46
CA LEU A 695 30.16 -79.30 -30.35
C LEU A 695 29.82 -80.79 -30.48
N SER A 696 29.74 -81.50 -29.35
CA SER A 696 29.25 -82.89 -29.29
C SER A 696 27.74 -82.94 -29.59
N GLU A 697 27.25 -84.10 -30.03
CA GLU A 697 25.83 -84.27 -30.39
C GLU A 697 24.89 -84.07 -29.19
N GLU A 698 25.33 -84.48 -27.99
CA GLU A 698 24.62 -84.25 -26.73
C GLU A 698 24.50 -82.75 -26.42
N THR A 699 25.59 -81.98 -26.56
CA THR A 699 25.57 -80.52 -26.32
C THR A 699 24.77 -79.75 -27.37
N ARG A 700 24.67 -80.23 -28.61
CA ARG A 700 23.81 -79.61 -29.64
C ARG A 700 22.31 -79.83 -29.40
N THR A 701 21.95 -80.89 -28.68
CA THR A 701 20.55 -81.22 -28.39
C THR A 701 20.06 -80.49 -27.14
N ASP A 702 20.97 -80.22 -26.20
CA ASP A 702 20.71 -79.47 -24.96
C ASP A 702 20.58 -77.94 -25.18
N LEU A 703 21.32 -77.38 -26.14
CA LEU A 703 21.27 -75.97 -26.56
C LEU A 703 20.15 -75.69 -27.57
#